data_AF-A1VV67-F1
#
_entry.id   AF-A1VV67-F1
#
_cell.length_a   1.000
_cell.length_b   1.000
_cell.length_c   1.000
_cell.angle_alpha   90.00
_cell.angle_beta   90.00
_cell.angle_gamma   90.00
#
_symmetry.space_group_name_H-M   'P 1'
#
loop_
_entity.id
_entity.type
_entity.pdbx_description
1 polymer ?
#
loop_
_entity_poly.entity_id
_entity_poly.type
_entity_poly.pdbx_seq_one_letter_code
_entity_poly.pdbx_strand_id
1 'polypeptide(L)'
;MKLYEAFAARGYHTSVVTTFGIDFDTYENVALARLRGNGCTNNLLLADHRMLALALENPVALPRLAGRFYSLTGVRPEGSGVYHPKILLQIGRTQGRLVIGSANMTAAGLSGNLEVTSEIICDESESPEQAALVAAWRFVLRHADRAQSGIERQISWTLDRAHWLKTALNRPHADGPATPRFFSTGSGAGIATRFAEAIGPARVKQLIVVSPYWDSTLQALDHLVGILQPESVITLIQKDMQLFPGPQAGRIPGLRVIDLASAGVKPAKDRFVHAKIIIAQTADADHVLAGSANCTVAAMGNSTFAGTNEEASLYQLLPAGSMIESLGLQAAMSAQAMSSDELANCQCVMTNEIALDEGERLNPGRFELDQMTLFWWPTKDQDADVEPSLLQLFDIDGQPLAIALLALPGSTGTVPKRFRLGAFSHPPRFAAVHRLDGTISGLAVINWADQLQQAAREVRRGPTERALQDLDGEEDEGLWLLDVIDTLEAAERAERNDARPVEESLDTATARSMARHKPKEEDLPASTAAVAYDLFIAGRRAHADEFKVTRSSLGGSELSAARIFLNRLLKSHQEVFFDKTEDNQALETSLTDKSQTDREGDEDQLASLPASTTPMIGSKSIPEPDAEREPEKKQIRKTDTPQDYARSVMKFTELCKKLADSQGLGSAQALKLRILLSVIAGAGTSRSERTLAKDRKGLHKHQILPADGDEGWMRLIGILLFTFFGQSRPLARAFQLDASLEQVPDDFLEVWATCFWVAIARSLATVDGKTGGLDEQARKFADLVYRLTALRPDELRGEIVLSMLTRLNERYAARLGVDGNELLRLHGLFIQA
;
A
#
# COMPACT_ATOMS: atom_id res chain seq x y z
N MET A 1 20.62 -3.72 -16.76
CA MET A 1 19.84 -2.92 -15.80
C MET A 1 20.53 -3.00 -14.45
N LYS A 2 20.70 -1.88 -13.76
CA LYS A 2 21.20 -1.88 -12.37
C LYS A 2 20.00 -1.95 -11.43
N LEU A 3 20.03 -2.79 -10.39
CA LEU A 3 18.87 -3.03 -9.52
C LEU A 3 18.30 -1.75 -8.91
N TYR A 4 19.14 -0.74 -8.62
CA TYR A 4 18.64 0.52 -8.09
C TYR A 4 17.75 1.31 -9.07
N GLU A 5 17.86 1.08 -10.38
CA GLU A 5 17.00 1.71 -11.40
C GLU A 5 15.57 1.18 -11.30
N ALA A 6 15.40 -0.09 -10.88
CA ALA A 6 14.11 -0.72 -10.68
C ALA A 6 13.25 -0.01 -9.62
N PHE A 7 13.85 0.72 -8.67
CA PHE A 7 13.11 1.47 -7.64
C PHE A 7 12.43 2.75 -8.18
N ALA A 8 12.81 3.22 -9.38
CA ALA A 8 12.25 4.43 -9.97
C ALA A 8 10.98 4.18 -10.81
N ALA A 9 10.47 2.94 -10.83
CA ALA A 9 9.27 2.59 -11.57
C ALA A 9 8.05 3.41 -11.07
N ARG A 10 7.25 3.92 -12.02
CA ARG A 10 6.10 4.80 -11.76
C ARG A 10 4.77 4.04 -11.75
N GLY A 11 3.74 4.70 -11.23
CA GLY A 11 2.37 4.15 -11.20
C GLY A 11 2.13 3.16 -10.07
N TYR A 12 2.97 3.19 -9.03
CA TYR A 12 2.82 2.40 -7.81
C TYR A 12 2.75 3.34 -6.61
N HIS A 13 1.80 3.07 -5.71
CA HIS A 13 1.60 3.85 -4.49
C HIS A 13 2.17 3.15 -3.26
N THR A 14 2.27 1.82 -3.29
CA THR A 14 2.80 1.00 -2.20
C THR A 14 4.02 0.21 -2.64
N SER A 15 5.03 0.11 -1.78
CA SER A 15 6.11 -0.86 -1.90
C SER A 15 6.25 -1.71 -0.64
N VAL A 16 6.46 -3.01 -0.80
CA VAL A 16 6.95 -3.90 0.26
C VAL A 16 8.32 -4.42 -0.15
N VAL A 17 9.32 -4.18 0.68
CA VAL A 17 10.68 -4.71 0.51
C VAL A 17 10.95 -5.74 1.58
N THR A 18 11.45 -6.90 1.20
CA THR A 18 11.96 -7.92 2.13
C THR A 18 13.46 -8.06 1.93
N THR A 19 14.21 -8.30 3.01
CA THR A 19 15.65 -8.53 2.94
C THR A 19 16.14 -9.39 4.10
N PHE A 20 17.31 -10.01 3.97
CA PHE A 20 17.97 -10.67 5.11
C PHE A 20 18.72 -9.65 5.97
N GLY A 21 19.73 -9.02 5.37
CA GLY A 21 20.49 -7.92 5.97
C GLY A 21 20.10 -6.58 5.36
N ILE A 22 20.37 -5.49 6.09
CA ILE A 22 20.07 -4.13 5.65
C ILE A 22 21.22 -3.19 5.99
N ASP A 23 21.47 -2.24 5.08
CA ASP A 23 22.21 -1.01 5.33
C ASP A 23 21.22 0.17 5.18
N PHE A 24 20.98 0.90 6.27
CA PHE A 24 19.94 1.93 6.28
C PHE A 24 20.24 3.11 5.38
N ASP A 25 21.50 3.52 5.28
CA ASP A 25 21.92 4.59 4.36
C ASP A 25 21.61 4.20 2.91
N THR A 26 21.98 2.97 2.52
CA THR A 26 21.65 2.43 1.21
C THR A 26 20.15 2.39 0.98
N TYR A 27 19.36 1.87 1.93
CA TYR A 27 17.92 1.78 1.76
C TYR A 27 17.27 3.18 1.67
N GLU A 28 17.56 4.09 2.59
CA GLU A 28 16.94 5.41 2.66
C GLU A 28 17.36 6.31 1.49
N ASN A 29 18.67 6.38 1.18
CA ASN A 29 19.21 7.32 0.20
C ASN A 29 19.24 6.78 -1.24
N VAL A 30 19.12 5.45 -1.44
CA VAL A 30 19.10 4.85 -2.78
C VAL A 30 17.71 4.33 -3.14
N ALA A 31 17.15 3.41 -2.35
CA ALA A 31 15.90 2.73 -2.70
C ALA A 31 14.67 3.59 -2.38
N LEU A 32 14.50 3.99 -1.12
CA LEU A 32 13.37 4.75 -0.63
C LEU A 32 13.26 6.12 -1.32
N ALA A 33 14.39 6.83 -1.49
CA ALA A 33 14.42 8.11 -2.22
C ALA A 33 13.85 7.99 -3.64
N ARG A 34 14.18 6.91 -4.36
CA ARG A 34 13.67 6.66 -5.72
C ARG A 34 12.21 6.24 -5.74
N LEU A 35 11.80 5.36 -4.81
CA LEU A 35 10.41 4.94 -4.64
C LEU A 35 9.51 6.15 -4.38
N ARG A 36 9.82 6.92 -3.34
CA ARG A 36 9.04 8.09 -2.93
C ARG A 36 9.09 9.20 -3.97
N GLY A 37 10.25 9.45 -4.58
CA GLY A 37 10.42 10.42 -5.66
C GLY A 37 9.60 10.11 -6.92
N ASN A 38 9.13 8.86 -7.08
CA ASN A 38 8.26 8.43 -8.17
C ASN A 38 6.82 8.13 -7.73
N GLY A 39 6.39 8.66 -6.58
CA GLY A 39 5.00 8.60 -6.09
C GLY A 39 4.67 7.37 -5.24
N CYS A 40 5.61 6.46 -5.01
CA CYS A 40 5.42 5.30 -4.16
C CYS A 40 5.70 5.66 -2.69
N THR A 41 4.69 6.20 -2.00
CA THR A 41 4.83 6.80 -0.67
C THR A 41 4.39 5.92 0.50
N ASN A 42 3.69 4.80 0.25
CA ASN A 42 3.34 3.83 1.26
C ASN A 42 4.37 2.69 1.28
N ASN A 43 5.42 2.81 2.11
CA ASN A 43 6.56 1.89 2.07
C ASN A 43 6.61 1.00 3.33
N LEU A 44 6.80 -0.30 3.14
CA LEU A 44 6.98 -1.30 4.20
C LEU A 44 8.30 -2.04 3.99
N LEU A 45 9.06 -2.26 5.06
CA LEU A 45 10.33 -2.96 5.03
C LEU A 45 10.37 -4.08 6.08
N LEU A 46 10.60 -5.31 5.62
CA LEU A 46 10.70 -6.51 6.45
C LEU A 46 12.14 -7.05 6.38
N ALA A 47 12.77 -7.26 7.52
CA ALA A 47 14.13 -7.79 7.62
C ALA A 47 14.24 -8.90 8.68
N ASP A 48 15.27 -9.75 8.63
CA ASP A 48 15.55 -10.67 9.75
C ASP A 48 15.79 -9.87 11.02
N HIS A 49 15.05 -10.20 12.09
CA HIS A 49 15.08 -9.44 13.33
C HIS A 49 16.45 -9.39 14.02
N ARG A 50 17.33 -10.38 13.83
CA ARG A 50 18.69 -10.38 14.40
C ARG A 50 19.61 -9.51 13.57
N MET A 51 19.51 -9.61 12.24
CA MET A 51 20.24 -8.73 11.33
C MET A 51 19.84 -7.27 11.50
N LEU A 52 18.56 -7.02 11.76
CA LEU A 52 18.05 -5.68 12.06
C LEU A 52 18.64 -5.12 13.36
N ALA A 53 18.71 -5.94 14.42
CA ALA A 53 19.34 -5.53 15.67
C ALA A 53 20.82 -5.19 15.47
N LEU A 54 21.56 -6.02 14.74
CA LEU A 54 22.97 -5.75 14.41
C LEU A 54 23.14 -4.46 13.59
N ALA A 55 22.24 -4.17 12.65
CA ALA A 55 22.31 -2.95 11.84
C ALA A 55 22.06 -1.67 12.64
N LEU A 56 21.33 -1.75 13.77
CA LEU A 56 21.01 -0.61 14.64
C LEU A 56 22.09 -0.34 15.71
N GLU A 57 23.10 -1.19 15.84
CA GLU A 57 24.20 -1.00 16.79
C GLU A 57 25.18 0.10 16.36
N ASN A 58 25.22 0.48 15.09
CA ASN A 58 26.13 1.51 14.59
C ASN A 58 25.50 2.90 14.71
N PRO A 59 25.91 3.76 15.67
CA PRO A 59 25.25 5.05 15.91
C PRO A 59 25.38 6.03 14.74
N VAL A 60 26.43 5.88 13.92
CA VAL A 60 26.67 6.74 12.75
C VAL A 60 25.78 6.36 11.56
N ALA A 61 25.22 5.14 11.58
CA ALA A 61 24.40 4.58 10.51
C ALA A 61 22.92 4.39 10.92
N LEU A 62 22.47 5.08 11.97
CA LEU A 62 21.07 5.02 12.40
C LEU A 62 20.14 5.57 11.30
N PRO A 63 18.99 4.91 11.05
CA PRO A 63 18.04 5.37 10.04
C PRO A 63 17.38 6.68 10.47
N ARG A 64 17.19 7.61 9.52
CA ARG A 64 16.59 8.92 9.79
C ARG A 64 15.10 8.98 9.46
N LEU A 65 14.63 8.06 8.61
CA LEU A 65 13.28 8.03 8.05
C LEU A 65 12.45 6.83 8.52
N ALA A 66 13.09 5.80 9.08
CA ALA A 66 12.43 4.62 9.63
C ALA A 66 11.37 4.97 10.68
N GLY A 67 10.26 4.23 10.65
CA GLY A 67 9.14 4.41 11.56
C GLY A 67 8.26 5.63 11.25
N ARG A 68 8.61 6.47 10.28
CA ARG A 68 7.78 7.61 9.85
C ARG A 68 7.43 7.60 8.37
N PHE A 69 8.42 7.41 7.52
CA PHE A 69 8.23 7.42 6.07
C PHE A 69 8.12 6.00 5.49
N TYR A 70 8.53 5.01 6.27
CA TYR A 70 8.32 3.60 6.00
C TYR A 70 8.24 2.85 7.32
N SER A 71 7.43 1.80 7.36
CA SER A 71 7.38 0.91 8.53
C SER A 71 8.50 -0.10 8.47
N LEU A 72 9.02 -0.46 9.64
CA LEU A 72 10.10 -1.43 9.78
C LEU A 72 9.63 -2.60 10.64
N THR A 73 9.77 -3.81 10.11
CA THR A 73 9.41 -5.05 10.79
C THR A 73 10.62 -5.97 10.86
N GLY A 74 11.05 -6.30 12.09
CA GLY A 74 11.98 -7.40 12.33
C GLY A 74 11.22 -8.72 12.38
N VAL A 75 11.36 -9.54 11.34
CA VAL A 75 10.71 -10.85 11.21
C VAL A 75 11.52 -11.90 11.97
N ARG A 76 10.83 -12.66 12.84
CA ARG A 76 11.36 -13.85 13.49
C ARG A 76 10.77 -15.09 12.78
N PRO A 77 11.59 -15.86 12.04
CA PRO A 77 11.18 -17.17 11.52
C PRO A 77 10.79 -18.13 12.64
N GLU A 78 10.00 -19.13 12.31
CA GLU A 78 9.77 -20.26 13.22
C GLU A 78 11.04 -21.12 13.33
N GLY A 79 11.35 -21.60 14.55
CA GLY A 79 12.52 -22.43 14.80
C GLY A 79 13.86 -21.68 14.74
N SER A 80 14.90 -22.34 14.23
CA SER A 80 16.28 -21.84 14.23
C SER A 80 16.74 -21.17 12.92
N GLY A 81 15.85 -21.04 11.94
CA GLY A 81 16.18 -20.50 10.61
C GLY A 81 16.38 -18.98 10.57
N VAL A 82 16.59 -18.46 9.36
CA VAL A 82 16.72 -17.02 9.06
C VAL A 82 15.62 -16.52 8.14
N TYR A 83 15.24 -15.23 8.26
CA TYR A 83 14.34 -14.60 7.30
C TYR A 83 15.16 -14.11 6.10
N HIS A 84 15.13 -14.85 5.00
CA HIS A 84 16.03 -14.63 3.88
C HIS A 84 15.40 -14.19 2.53
N PRO A 85 14.09 -13.92 2.37
CA PRO A 85 13.53 -13.53 1.08
C PRO A 85 14.01 -12.14 0.66
N LYS A 86 14.31 -11.93 -0.63
CA LYS A 86 14.61 -10.60 -1.19
C LYS A 86 13.61 -10.26 -2.29
N ILE A 87 12.56 -9.57 -1.87
CA ILE A 87 11.41 -9.21 -2.68
C ILE A 87 11.32 -7.68 -2.72
N LEU A 88 11.07 -7.11 -3.90
CA LEU A 88 10.48 -5.79 -4.08
C LEU A 88 9.11 -5.99 -4.72
N LEU A 89 8.07 -5.73 -3.96
CA LEU A 89 6.69 -5.79 -4.41
C LEU A 89 6.14 -4.38 -4.50
N GLN A 90 5.69 -3.95 -5.67
CA GLN A 90 5.12 -2.62 -5.89
C GLN A 90 3.67 -2.76 -6.36
N ILE A 91 2.76 -2.05 -5.69
CA ILE A 91 1.33 -2.10 -5.95
C ILE A 91 0.84 -0.71 -6.34
N GLY A 92 0.13 -0.66 -7.46
CA GLY A 92 -0.55 0.51 -7.99
C GLY A 92 -2.05 0.27 -8.12
N ARG A 93 -2.77 1.32 -8.54
CA ARG A 93 -4.23 1.29 -8.66
C ARG A 93 -4.72 0.29 -9.71
N THR A 94 -3.97 0.10 -10.79
CA THR A 94 -4.35 -0.73 -11.95
C THR A 94 -3.27 -1.74 -12.34
N GLN A 95 -2.17 -1.81 -11.60
CA GLN A 95 -1.03 -2.66 -11.94
C GLN A 95 -0.26 -3.08 -10.68
N GLY A 96 0.45 -4.19 -10.80
CA GLY A 96 1.37 -4.70 -9.80
C GLY A 96 2.68 -5.13 -10.43
N ARG A 97 3.75 -5.07 -9.65
CA ARG A 97 5.08 -5.47 -10.07
C ARG A 97 5.76 -6.23 -8.95
N LEU A 98 6.36 -7.37 -9.30
CA LEU A 98 7.11 -8.22 -8.38
C LEU A 98 8.51 -8.40 -8.94
N VAL A 99 9.50 -8.00 -8.14
CA VAL A 99 10.92 -8.29 -8.38
C VAL A 99 11.40 -9.21 -7.26
N ILE A 100 12.00 -10.34 -7.63
CA ILE A 100 12.57 -11.31 -6.69
C ILE A 100 14.01 -11.57 -7.09
N GLY A 101 14.92 -11.63 -6.13
CA GLY A 101 16.31 -11.93 -6.46
C GLY A 101 17.17 -12.36 -5.28
N SER A 102 18.48 -12.26 -5.49
CA SER A 102 19.51 -12.67 -4.54
C SER A 102 20.09 -11.51 -3.72
N ALA A 103 19.80 -10.26 -4.09
CA ALA A 103 20.37 -9.04 -3.53
C ALA A 103 19.71 -8.60 -2.21
N ASN A 104 20.51 -8.47 -1.14
CA ASN A 104 20.08 -7.79 0.08
C ASN A 104 20.04 -6.26 -0.13
N MET A 105 19.28 -5.55 0.69
CA MET A 105 19.28 -4.07 0.72
C MET A 105 20.53 -3.52 1.41
N THR A 106 21.70 -3.76 0.80
CA THR A 106 23.01 -3.26 1.23
C THR A 106 23.76 -2.68 0.04
N ALA A 107 24.78 -1.84 0.27
CA ALA A 107 25.62 -1.29 -0.80
C ALA A 107 26.21 -2.40 -1.69
N ALA A 108 26.68 -3.49 -1.07
CA ALA A 108 27.16 -4.68 -1.76
C ALA A 108 26.05 -5.35 -2.59
N GLY A 109 24.84 -5.54 -2.04
CA GLY A 109 23.74 -6.16 -2.78
C GLY A 109 23.25 -5.32 -3.97
N LEU A 110 23.18 -3.98 -3.84
CA LEU A 110 22.65 -3.12 -4.91
C LEU A 110 23.66 -2.78 -6.01
N SER A 111 24.97 -2.78 -5.69
CA SER A 111 26.00 -2.27 -6.60
C SER A 111 27.32 -3.07 -6.63
N GLY A 112 27.63 -3.84 -5.58
CA GLY A 112 28.90 -4.56 -5.44
C GLY A 112 28.88 -5.98 -6.02
N ASN A 113 27.96 -6.82 -5.55
CA ASN A 113 27.86 -8.24 -5.92
C ASN A 113 27.30 -8.42 -7.33
N LEU A 114 27.60 -9.55 -7.97
CA LEU A 114 26.86 -10.05 -9.12
C LEU A 114 25.63 -10.81 -8.61
N GLU A 115 24.48 -10.16 -8.72
CA GLU A 115 23.18 -10.64 -8.26
C GLU A 115 22.30 -11.00 -9.45
N VAL A 116 21.29 -11.83 -9.21
CA VAL A 116 20.23 -12.14 -10.18
C VAL A 116 18.89 -11.64 -9.66
N THR A 117 18.06 -11.13 -10.56
CA THR A 117 16.69 -10.70 -10.27
C THR A 117 15.76 -11.11 -11.41
N SER A 118 14.60 -11.63 -11.06
CA SER A 118 13.48 -11.84 -11.97
C SER A 118 12.42 -10.78 -11.72
N GLU A 119 11.82 -10.26 -12.78
CA GLU A 119 10.77 -9.26 -12.74
C GLU A 119 9.52 -9.79 -13.46
N ILE A 120 8.36 -9.57 -12.85
CA ILE A 120 7.05 -9.76 -13.49
C ILE A 120 6.19 -8.53 -13.23
N ILE A 121 5.37 -8.17 -14.21
CA ILE A 121 4.42 -7.07 -14.15
C ILE A 121 3.05 -7.63 -14.54
N CYS A 122 2.01 -7.24 -13.84
CA CYS A 122 0.64 -7.59 -14.17
C CYS A 122 -0.27 -6.36 -14.07
N ASP A 123 -1.40 -6.41 -14.77
CA ASP A 123 -2.47 -5.45 -14.65
C ASP A 123 -3.67 -6.05 -13.90
N GLU A 124 -4.85 -5.46 -14.08
CA GLU A 124 -6.11 -5.92 -13.47
C GLU A 124 -6.61 -7.25 -14.06
N SER A 125 -6.13 -7.63 -15.25
CA SER A 125 -6.52 -8.83 -15.97
C SER A 125 -5.97 -10.09 -15.29
N GLU A 126 -6.78 -11.15 -15.32
CA GLU A 126 -6.33 -12.44 -14.82
C GLU A 126 -5.18 -12.98 -15.68
N SER A 127 -4.06 -13.24 -15.04
CA SER A 127 -2.83 -13.72 -15.68
C SER A 127 -2.00 -14.56 -14.70
N PRO A 128 -1.13 -15.44 -15.21
CA PRO A 128 -0.17 -16.15 -14.37
C PRO A 128 0.74 -15.22 -13.56
N GLU A 129 1.11 -14.07 -14.12
CA GLU A 129 1.86 -13.01 -13.46
C GLU A 129 1.10 -12.42 -12.27
N GLN A 130 -0.19 -12.13 -12.45
CA GLN A 130 -1.07 -11.68 -11.37
C GLN A 130 -1.16 -12.74 -10.27
N ALA A 131 -1.28 -14.02 -10.62
CA ALA A 131 -1.34 -15.12 -9.65
C ALA A 131 -0.03 -15.27 -8.84
N ALA A 132 1.13 -15.16 -9.49
CA ALA A 132 2.43 -15.19 -8.83
C ALA A 132 2.62 -13.98 -7.90
N LEU A 133 2.21 -12.78 -8.33
CA LEU A 133 2.22 -11.57 -7.50
C LEU A 133 1.31 -11.72 -6.28
N VAL A 134 0.10 -12.23 -6.44
CA VAL A 134 -0.84 -12.48 -5.34
C VAL A 134 -0.26 -13.49 -4.33
N ALA A 135 0.43 -14.54 -4.81
CA ALA A 135 1.13 -15.48 -3.94
C ALA A 135 2.27 -14.81 -3.15
N ALA A 136 3.03 -13.92 -3.78
CA ALA A 136 4.05 -13.12 -3.11
C ALA A 136 3.44 -12.14 -2.08
N TRP A 137 2.32 -11.49 -2.40
CA TRP A 137 1.59 -10.64 -1.45
C TRP A 137 1.09 -11.44 -0.25
N ARG A 138 0.54 -12.64 -0.46
CA ARG A 138 0.15 -13.55 0.62
C ARG A 138 1.33 -13.95 1.48
N PHE A 139 2.50 -14.23 0.88
CA PHE A 139 3.73 -14.49 1.62
C PHE A 139 4.11 -13.31 2.52
N VAL A 140 4.13 -12.09 1.98
CA VAL A 140 4.40 -10.87 2.74
C VAL A 140 3.42 -10.71 3.90
N LEU A 141 2.11 -10.90 3.66
CA LEU A 141 1.09 -10.77 4.70
C LEU A 141 1.25 -11.76 5.86
N ARG A 142 1.84 -12.94 5.64
CA ARG A 142 2.14 -13.90 6.72
C ARG A 142 3.21 -13.38 7.68
N HIS A 143 4.11 -12.51 7.20
CA HIS A 143 5.25 -12.01 7.98
C HIS A 143 5.12 -10.54 8.39
N ALA A 144 4.15 -9.80 7.85
CA ALA A 144 3.85 -8.45 8.29
C ALA A 144 3.30 -8.47 9.73
N ASP A 145 3.82 -7.59 10.60
CA ASP A 145 3.38 -7.52 11.99
C ASP A 145 2.07 -6.72 12.11
N ARG A 146 0.96 -7.36 11.72
CA ARG A 146 -0.39 -6.77 11.72
C ARG A 146 -0.95 -6.47 13.11
N ALA A 147 -0.23 -6.85 14.18
CA ALA A 147 -0.55 -6.42 15.54
C ALA A 147 -0.24 -4.93 15.76
N GLN A 148 0.68 -4.36 14.97
CA GLN A 148 0.94 -2.92 14.92
C GLN A 148 -0.09 -2.23 14.02
N SER A 149 -0.81 -1.27 14.60
CA SER A 149 -1.90 -0.57 13.94
C SER A 149 -1.46 0.23 12.71
N GLY A 150 -0.24 0.79 12.72
CA GLY A 150 0.35 1.50 11.60
C GLY A 150 0.55 0.60 10.37
N ILE A 151 1.09 -0.60 10.58
CA ILE A 151 1.29 -1.59 9.51
C ILE A 151 -0.06 -2.07 8.96
N GLU A 152 -1.03 -2.36 9.83
CA GLU A 152 -2.39 -2.74 9.41
C GLU A 152 -3.08 -1.64 8.61
N ARG A 153 -2.91 -0.37 9.02
CA ARG A 153 -3.40 0.80 8.27
C ARG A 153 -2.75 0.88 6.89
N GLN A 154 -1.43 0.68 6.77
CA GLN A 154 -0.73 0.70 5.47
C GLN A 154 -1.19 -0.43 4.53
N ILE A 155 -1.42 -1.63 5.07
CA ILE A 155 -1.94 -2.78 4.30
C ILE A 155 -3.37 -2.49 3.83
N SER A 156 -4.24 -2.05 4.74
CA SER A 156 -5.63 -1.68 4.42
C SER A 156 -5.68 -0.58 3.37
N TRP A 157 -4.87 0.47 3.55
CA TRP A 157 -4.73 1.59 2.62
C TRP A 157 -4.34 1.14 1.21
N THR A 158 -3.48 0.11 1.11
CA THR A 158 -3.08 -0.49 -0.18
C THR A 158 -4.25 -1.22 -0.82
N LEU A 159 -4.94 -2.08 -0.08
CA LEU A 159 -6.06 -2.88 -0.60
C LEU A 159 -7.27 -2.03 -0.97
N ASP A 160 -7.47 -0.90 -0.30
CA ASP A 160 -8.53 0.05 -0.63
C ASP A 160 -8.27 0.77 -1.97
N ARG A 161 -7.00 0.88 -2.39
CA ARG A 161 -6.58 1.55 -3.65
C ARG A 161 -6.31 0.59 -4.80
N ALA A 162 -5.99 -0.67 -4.51
CA ALA A 162 -5.74 -1.71 -5.49
C ALA A 162 -6.87 -2.75 -5.47
N HIS A 163 -8.05 -2.37 -5.98
CA HIS A 163 -9.22 -3.27 -6.02
C HIS A 163 -8.95 -4.56 -6.79
N TRP A 164 -8.13 -4.50 -7.84
CA TRP A 164 -7.70 -5.69 -8.59
C TRP A 164 -7.00 -6.72 -7.69
N LEU A 165 -6.10 -6.26 -6.80
CA LEU A 165 -5.38 -7.11 -5.87
C LEU A 165 -6.33 -7.70 -4.83
N LYS A 166 -7.23 -6.88 -4.27
CA LYS A 166 -8.26 -7.34 -3.33
C LYS A 166 -9.18 -8.40 -3.94
N THR A 167 -9.55 -8.21 -5.21
CA THR A 167 -10.37 -9.17 -5.97
C THR A 167 -9.62 -10.46 -6.21
N ALA A 168 -8.36 -10.37 -6.66
CA ALA A 168 -7.52 -11.53 -6.93
C ALA A 168 -7.20 -12.34 -5.64
N LEU A 169 -7.08 -11.67 -4.49
CA LEU A 169 -6.87 -12.33 -3.19
C LEU A 169 -8.04 -13.23 -2.76
N ASN A 170 -9.26 -12.91 -3.19
CA ASN A 170 -10.46 -13.69 -2.87
C ASN A 170 -10.69 -14.85 -3.85
N ARG A 171 -9.94 -14.93 -4.95
CA ARG A 171 -10.05 -16.05 -5.89
C ARG A 171 -9.39 -17.30 -5.30
N PRO A 172 -9.97 -18.49 -5.53
CA PRO A 172 -9.31 -19.75 -5.24
C PRO A 172 -7.94 -19.79 -5.92
N HIS A 173 -6.93 -20.28 -5.22
CA HIS A 173 -5.62 -20.43 -5.85
C HIS A 173 -5.72 -21.53 -6.91
N ALA A 174 -5.56 -21.16 -8.18
CA ALA A 174 -5.50 -22.14 -9.25
C ALA A 174 -4.06 -22.69 -9.31
N ASP A 175 -3.87 -23.92 -8.80
CA ASP A 175 -2.65 -24.70 -9.05
C ASP A 175 -2.69 -25.26 -10.49
N GLY A 176 -2.60 -24.36 -11.47
CA GLY A 176 -2.49 -24.70 -12.88
C GLY A 176 -1.03 -24.84 -13.33
N PRO A 177 -0.78 -25.40 -14.53
CA PRO A 177 0.56 -25.48 -15.12
C PRO A 177 1.11 -24.13 -15.60
N ALA A 178 0.39 -23.03 -15.36
CA ALA A 178 0.73 -21.71 -15.85
C ALA A 178 1.97 -21.14 -15.16
N THR A 179 2.75 -20.37 -15.91
CA THR A 179 4.00 -19.73 -15.47
C THR A 179 3.96 -18.24 -15.77
N PRO A 180 4.58 -17.38 -14.95
CA PRO A 180 5.49 -17.66 -13.83
C PRO A 180 4.79 -18.17 -12.55
N ARG A 181 5.54 -18.79 -11.63
CA ARG A 181 5.03 -19.25 -10.31
C ARG A 181 5.92 -18.77 -9.17
N PHE A 182 5.30 -18.34 -8.07
CA PHE A 182 6.00 -17.95 -6.84
C PHE A 182 6.18 -19.15 -5.91
N PHE A 183 7.41 -19.46 -5.56
CA PHE A 183 7.76 -20.49 -4.57
C PHE A 183 8.33 -19.83 -3.31
N SER A 184 7.80 -20.22 -2.16
CA SER A 184 8.34 -19.87 -0.86
C SER A 184 8.37 -21.10 0.04
N THR A 185 9.16 -21.00 1.08
CA THR A 185 9.08 -21.87 2.27
C THR A 185 7.76 -21.67 3.02
N GLY A 186 7.47 -22.55 3.99
CA GLY A 186 6.20 -22.59 4.71
C GLY A 186 5.10 -23.46 4.07
N SER A 187 5.43 -24.22 3.01
CA SER A 187 4.61 -25.33 2.50
C SER A 187 5.06 -26.66 3.06
N GLY A 188 4.19 -27.68 3.10
CA GLY A 188 4.56 -29.02 3.60
C GLY A 188 5.75 -29.65 2.84
N ALA A 189 5.84 -29.44 1.52
CA ALA A 189 6.98 -29.82 0.69
C ALA A 189 7.94 -28.64 0.47
N GLY A 190 9.25 -28.93 0.39
CA GLY A 190 10.30 -27.95 0.10
C GLY A 190 10.29 -27.40 -1.33
N ILE A 191 10.99 -26.29 -1.54
CA ILE A 191 11.14 -25.64 -2.84
C ILE A 191 11.73 -26.60 -3.89
N ALA A 192 12.69 -27.46 -3.52
CA ALA A 192 13.29 -28.43 -4.44
C ALA A 192 12.25 -29.40 -5.03
N THR A 193 11.37 -29.93 -4.20
CA THR A 193 10.31 -30.86 -4.62
C THR A 193 9.29 -30.14 -5.49
N ARG A 194 8.85 -28.94 -5.10
CA ARG A 194 7.91 -28.14 -5.89
C ARG A 194 8.48 -27.73 -7.24
N PHE A 195 9.79 -27.50 -7.33
CA PHE A 195 10.48 -27.26 -8.60
C PHE A 195 10.45 -28.49 -9.51
N ALA A 196 10.74 -29.68 -8.97
CA ALA A 196 10.62 -30.94 -9.73
C ALA A 196 9.18 -31.21 -10.19
N GLU A 197 8.18 -30.97 -9.33
CA GLU A 197 6.76 -31.10 -9.67
C GLU A 197 6.35 -30.14 -10.79
N ALA A 198 6.89 -28.91 -10.80
CA ALA A 198 6.61 -27.92 -11.85
C ALA A 198 7.25 -28.26 -13.20
N ILE A 199 8.38 -29.00 -13.21
CA ILE A 199 8.98 -29.56 -14.42
C ILE A 199 8.12 -30.70 -14.97
N GLY A 200 7.50 -31.48 -14.07
CA GLY A 200 6.66 -32.61 -14.44
C GLY A 200 7.46 -33.79 -14.99
N PRO A 201 6.89 -34.59 -15.92
CA PRO A 201 7.52 -35.83 -16.40
C PRO A 201 8.61 -35.62 -17.46
N ALA A 202 8.93 -34.37 -17.79
CA ALA A 202 9.91 -34.06 -18.82
C ALA A 202 11.31 -34.52 -18.41
N ARG A 203 12.02 -35.16 -19.34
CA ARG A 203 13.39 -35.61 -19.09
C ARG A 203 14.36 -34.44 -19.05
N VAL A 204 15.06 -34.27 -17.93
CA VAL A 204 16.07 -33.23 -17.76
C VAL A 204 17.38 -33.68 -18.41
N LYS A 205 17.82 -32.94 -19.44
CA LYS A 205 19.11 -33.19 -20.10
C LYS A 205 20.27 -32.64 -19.27
N GLN A 206 20.07 -31.47 -18.67
CA GLN A 206 21.13 -30.76 -18.00
C GLN A 206 20.57 -29.99 -16.80
N LEU A 207 21.19 -30.19 -15.64
CA LEU A 207 20.96 -29.42 -14.44
C LEU A 207 22.14 -28.48 -14.23
N ILE A 208 21.89 -27.17 -14.22
CA ILE A 208 22.90 -26.12 -14.00
C ILE A 208 22.57 -25.42 -12.70
N VAL A 209 23.53 -25.33 -11.78
CA VAL A 209 23.36 -24.69 -10.48
C VAL A 209 24.42 -23.62 -10.28
N VAL A 210 23.98 -22.42 -9.91
CA VAL A 210 24.83 -21.30 -9.48
C VAL A 210 24.40 -20.95 -8.06
N SER A 211 25.32 -21.06 -7.10
CA SER A 211 25.05 -20.74 -5.69
C SER A 211 26.34 -20.31 -5.01
N PRO A 212 26.31 -19.24 -4.19
CA PRO A 212 27.47 -18.83 -3.40
C PRO A 212 27.72 -19.78 -2.21
N TYR A 213 26.66 -20.36 -1.64
CA TYR A 213 26.72 -21.20 -0.45
C TYR A 213 26.11 -22.58 -0.70
N TRP A 214 26.68 -23.58 -0.02
CA TRP A 214 26.41 -25.01 -0.23
C TRP A 214 26.38 -25.74 1.11
N ASP A 215 25.63 -26.84 1.20
CA ASP A 215 25.76 -27.74 2.35
C ASP A 215 27.17 -28.33 2.36
N SER A 216 27.76 -28.52 3.55
CA SER A 216 29.08 -29.13 3.72
C SER A 216 29.24 -30.52 3.10
N THR A 217 28.13 -31.17 2.73
CA THR A 217 28.03 -32.50 2.13
C THR A 217 27.25 -32.52 0.81
N LEU A 218 26.93 -31.34 0.23
CA LEU A 218 26.16 -31.18 -1.01
C LEU A 218 24.77 -31.84 -1.00
N GLN A 219 24.13 -31.98 0.17
CA GLN A 219 22.87 -32.70 0.33
C GLN A 219 21.72 -32.14 -0.52
N ALA A 220 21.56 -30.82 -0.62
CA ALA A 220 20.51 -30.24 -1.48
C ALA A 220 20.74 -30.52 -2.97
N LEU A 221 22.00 -30.47 -3.43
CA LEU A 221 22.35 -30.80 -4.81
C LEU A 221 22.10 -32.29 -5.08
N ASP A 222 22.50 -33.17 -4.17
CA ASP A 222 22.24 -34.61 -4.26
C ASP A 222 20.73 -34.91 -4.33
N HIS A 223 19.94 -34.23 -3.50
CA HIS A 223 18.48 -34.36 -3.54
C HIS A 223 17.90 -33.94 -4.90
N LEU A 224 18.30 -32.78 -5.44
CA LEU A 224 17.88 -32.30 -6.76
C LEU A 224 18.25 -33.29 -7.88
N VAL A 225 19.48 -33.82 -7.85
CA VAL A 225 19.94 -34.83 -8.82
C VAL A 225 19.13 -36.11 -8.69
N GLY A 226 18.84 -36.55 -7.46
CA GLY A 226 18.04 -37.74 -7.20
C GLY A 226 16.61 -37.65 -7.71
N ILE A 227 15.94 -36.50 -7.52
CA ILE A 227 14.54 -36.31 -7.95
C ILE A 227 14.42 -35.98 -9.45
N LEU A 228 15.37 -35.25 -10.04
CA LEU A 228 15.31 -34.83 -11.45
C LEU A 228 15.95 -35.83 -12.41
N GLN A 229 16.87 -36.67 -11.93
CA GLN A 229 17.64 -37.65 -12.71
C GLN A 229 18.22 -37.05 -14.02
N PRO A 230 18.97 -35.94 -13.95
CA PRO A 230 19.48 -35.27 -15.15
C PRO A 230 20.56 -36.09 -15.85
N GLU A 231 20.68 -35.97 -17.17
CA GLU A 231 21.77 -36.63 -17.92
C GLU A 231 23.15 -36.02 -17.61
N SER A 232 23.18 -34.75 -17.23
CA SER A 232 24.39 -34.03 -16.86
C SER A 232 24.13 -33.01 -15.75
N VAL A 233 25.12 -32.83 -14.87
CA VAL A 233 25.05 -31.87 -13.76
C VAL A 233 26.24 -30.93 -13.84
N ILE A 234 25.99 -29.63 -13.78
CA ILE A 234 27.01 -28.59 -13.85
C ILE A 234 26.79 -27.62 -12.69
N THR A 235 27.86 -27.31 -11.98
CA THR A 235 27.87 -26.20 -11.03
C THR A 235 28.90 -25.17 -11.44
N LEU A 236 28.51 -23.89 -11.38
CA LEU A 236 29.38 -22.76 -11.66
C LEU A 236 29.77 -22.09 -10.34
N ILE A 237 31.07 -21.97 -10.08
CA ILE A 237 31.60 -21.44 -8.83
C ILE A 237 32.61 -20.32 -9.07
N GLN A 238 32.83 -19.49 -8.06
CA GLN A 238 33.97 -18.57 -8.00
C GLN A 238 35.04 -19.20 -7.11
N LYS A 239 36.02 -19.88 -7.73
CA LYS A 239 37.02 -20.71 -7.03
C LYS A 239 37.75 -19.97 -5.91
N ASP A 240 38.14 -18.72 -6.17
CA ASP A 240 38.94 -17.90 -5.25
C ASP A 240 38.20 -17.53 -3.95
N MET A 241 36.87 -17.64 -3.92
CA MET A 241 36.09 -17.37 -2.70
C MET A 241 36.12 -18.52 -1.70
N GLN A 242 36.56 -19.72 -2.09
CA GLN A 242 36.68 -20.89 -1.21
C GLN A 242 35.37 -21.24 -0.46
N LEU A 243 34.22 -21.14 -1.13
CA LEU A 243 32.89 -21.44 -0.55
C LEU A 243 32.28 -22.77 -1.00
N PHE A 244 32.89 -23.44 -1.97
CA PHE A 244 32.41 -24.73 -2.49
C PHE A 244 33.13 -25.90 -1.80
N PRO A 245 32.41 -26.91 -1.27
CA PRO A 245 33.01 -28.07 -0.61
C PRO A 245 33.54 -29.08 -1.64
N GLY A 246 34.62 -28.72 -2.34
CA GLY A 246 35.24 -29.48 -3.43
C GLY A 246 35.50 -30.96 -3.13
N PRO A 247 36.01 -31.35 -1.94
CA PRO A 247 36.22 -32.76 -1.57
C PRO A 247 34.95 -33.62 -1.59
N GLN A 248 33.75 -33.03 -1.53
CA GLN A 248 32.48 -33.75 -1.58
C GLN A 248 31.92 -33.89 -3.00
N ALA A 249 32.52 -33.25 -4.01
CA ALA A 249 32.01 -33.26 -5.39
C ALA A 249 31.88 -34.67 -5.97
N GLY A 250 32.81 -35.58 -5.63
CA GLY A 250 32.78 -36.98 -6.09
C GLY A 250 31.58 -37.80 -5.62
N ARG A 251 30.77 -37.28 -4.68
CA ARG A 251 29.51 -37.90 -4.24
C ARG A 251 28.39 -37.73 -5.25
N ILE A 252 28.47 -36.70 -6.10
CA ILE A 252 27.45 -36.38 -7.09
C ILE A 252 27.87 -37.00 -8.43
N PRO A 253 27.15 -38.02 -8.94
CA PRO A 253 27.54 -38.70 -10.18
C PRO A 253 27.55 -37.73 -11.37
N GLY A 254 28.66 -37.71 -12.12
CA GLY A 254 28.78 -36.92 -13.35
C GLY A 254 28.80 -35.40 -13.14
N LEU A 255 29.03 -34.92 -11.91
CA LEU A 255 29.13 -33.49 -11.62
C LEU A 255 30.34 -32.85 -12.30
N ARG A 256 30.08 -31.83 -13.13
CA ARG A 256 31.10 -30.93 -13.67
C ARG A 256 31.13 -29.64 -12.85
N VAL A 257 32.23 -29.39 -12.16
CA VAL A 257 32.46 -28.12 -11.46
C VAL A 257 33.26 -27.21 -12.38
N ILE A 258 32.74 -26.01 -12.65
CA ILE A 258 33.35 -25.06 -13.58
C ILE A 258 33.63 -23.77 -12.81
N ASP A 259 34.87 -23.33 -12.88
CA ASP A 259 35.26 -22.01 -12.39
C ASP A 259 34.82 -20.93 -13.40
N LEU A 260 34.04 -19.97 -12.93
CA LEU A 260 33.48 -18.90 -13.76
C LEU A 260 34.55 -18.06 -14.43
N ALA A 261 35.67 -17.77 -13.74
CA ALA A 261 36.76 -16.99 -14.29
C ALA A 261 37.42 -17.71 -15.49
N SER A 262 37.62 -19.03 -15.34
CA SER A 262 38.17 -19.91 -16.39
C SER A 262 37.23 -20.05 -17.60
N ALA A 263 35.93 -19.84 -17.42
CA ALA A 263 34.92 -19.88 -18.48
C ALA A 263 34.81 -18.57 -19.30
N GLY A 264 35.64 -17.56 -19.03
CA GLY A 264 35.58 -16.27 -19.73
C GLY A 264 34.43 -15.37 -19.27
N VAL A 265 33.62 -15.83 -18.32
CA VAL A 265 32.73 -14.97 -17.52
C VAL A 265 33.64 -14.25 -16.54
N LYS A 266 34.23 -13.13 -16.98
CA LYS A 266 35.01 -12.27 -16.07
C LYS A 266 34.02 -11.31 -15.42
N PRO A 267 33.67 -11.46 -14.13
CA PRO A 267 33.22 -10.31 -13.36
C PRO A 267 34.21 -9.17 -13.61
N ALA A 268 33.75 -7.92 -13.69
CA ALA A 268 34.66 -6.79 -13.47
C ALA A 268 35.49 -7.14 -12.22
N LYS A 269 36.83 -7.08 -12.32
CA LYS A 269 37.77 -7.65 -11.35
C LYS A 269 37.24 -7.45 -9.92
N ASP A 270 37.18 -8.54 -9.15
CA ASP A 270 36.87 -8.57 -7.72
C ASP A 270 35.39 -8.54 -7.27
N ARG A 271 34.40 -8.60 -8.19
CA ARG A 271 32.98 -8.71 -7.77
C ARG A 271 32.59 -10.12 -7.34
N PHE A 272 31.96 -10.25 -6.17
CA PHE A 272 31.46 -11.52 -5.63
C PHE A 272 30.21 -12.02 -6.37
N VAL A 273 30.23 -13.26 -6.88
CA VAL A 273 29.08 -13.92 -7.48
C VAL A 273 28.15 -14.43 -6.38
N HIS A 274 27.11 -13.65 -6.09
CA HIS A 274 26.09 -13.97 -5.09
C HIS A 274 24.78 -14.49 -5.70
N ALA A 275 24.69 -14.53 -7.04
CA ALA A 275 23.54 -15.06 -7.78
C ALA A 275 23.18 -16.50 -7.37
N LYS A 276 21.87 -16.78 -7.35
CA LYS A 276 21.28 -18.06 -6.96
C LYS A 276 20.31 -18.49 -8.04
N ILE A 277 20.73 -19.47 -8.85
CA ILE A 277 20.01 -19.90 -10.05
C ILE A 277 20.09 -21.42 -10.16
N ILE A 278 18.95 -22.06 -10.39
CA ILE A 278 18.85 -23.47 -10.77
C ILE A 278 18.15 -23.52 -12.12
N ILE A 279 18.78 -24.15 -13.11
CA ILE A 279 18.24 -24.34 -14.46
C ILE A 279 18.17 -25.83 -14.74
N ALA A 280 16.96 -26.35 -14.94
CA ALA A 280 16.74 -27.69 -15.46
C ALA A 280 16.36 -27.58 -16.95
N GLN A 281 17.28 -27.91 -17.83
CA GLN A 281 17.06 -27.85 -19.27
C GLN A 281 16.48 -29.17 -19.77
N THR A 282 15.35 -29.09 -20.45
CA THR A 282 14.69 -30.24 -21.12
C THR A 282 14.93 -30.17 -22.62
N ALA A 283 14.22 -31.00 -23.41
CA ALA A 283 14.28 -30.90 -24.87
C ALA A 283 13.68 -29.59 -25.40
N ASP A 284 12.63 -29.09 -24.72
CA ASP A 284 11.75 -28.06 -25.27
C ASP A 284 11.85 -26.73 -24.49
N ALA A 285 12.35 -26.75 -23.26
CA ALA A 285 12.37 -25.57 -22.40
C ALA A 285 13.53 -25.54 -21.38
N ASP A 286 13.85 -24.33 -20.93
CA ASP A 286 14.62 -24.06 -19.73
C ASP A 286 13.65 -23.82 -18.56
N HIS A 287 13.71 -24.69 -17.55
CA HIS A 287 12.99 -24.52 -16.30
C HIS A 287 13.90 -23.79 -15.32
N VAL A 288 13.59 -22.53 -15.01
CA VAL A 288 14.46 -21.64 -14.24
C VAL A 288 13.85 -21.36 -12.88
N LEU A 289 14.63 -21.56 -11.83
CA LEU A 289 14.33 -21.12 -10.48
C LEU A 289 15.39 -20.13 -10.03
N ALA A 290 14.98 -18.90 -9.72
CA ALA A 290 15.87 -17.84 -9.25
C ALA A 290 15.26 -17.07 -8.09
N GLY A 291 16.09 -16.64 -7.14
CA GLY A 291 15.62 -15.89 -5.96
C GLY A 291 16.62 -15.91 -4.81
N SER A 292 16.10 -16.07 -3.60
CA SER A 292 16.91 -15.99 -2.37
C SER A 292 17.53 -17.32 -1.95
N ALA A 293 17.01 -18.45 -2.43
CA ALA A 293 17.38 -19.78 -1.97
C ALA A 293 18.77 -20.20 -2.48
N ASN A 294 19.68 -20.49 -1.55
CA ASN A 294 20.94 -21.16 -1.86
C ASN A 294 20.70 -22.65 -2.17
N CYS A 295 21.68 -23.32 -2.79
CA CYS A 295 21.67 -24.78 -2.90
C CYS A 295 22.06 -25.45 -1.57
N THR A 296 21.20 -25.27 -0.55
CA THR A 296 21.34 -25.83 0.80
C THR A 296 20.02 -26.45 1.26
N VAL A 297 20.07 -27.46 2.14
CA VAL A 297 18.85 -28.10 2.68
C VAL A 297 18.02 -27.10 3.49
N ALA A 298 18.69 -26.19 4.19
CA ALA A 298 18.05 -25.12 4.96
C ALA A 298 17.18 -24.20 4.10
N ALA A 299 17.55 -23.94 2.84
CA ALA A 299 16.83 -23.06 1.93
C ALA A 299 15.86 -23.80 1.00
N MET A 300 16.30 -24.95 0.45
CA MET A 300 15.55 -25.68 -0.58
C MET A 300 14.57 -26.70 -0.01
N GLY A 301 14.82 -27.20 1.20
CA GLY A 301 14.08 -28.32 1.78
C GLY A 301 14.21 -29.62 0.97
N ASN A 302 13.30 -30.56 1.23
CA ASN A 302 13.12 -31.82 0.53
C ASN A 302 11.64 -32.24 0.54
N SER A 303 11.33 -33.48 0.14
CA SER A 303 9.97 -34.01 0.04
C SER A 303 9.16 -33.98 1.34
N THR A 304 9.83 -33.99 2.50
CA THR A 304 9.18 -34.06 3.83
C THR A 304 9.56 -32.89 4.74
N PHE A 305 10.36 -31.96 4.25
CA PHE A 305 10.92 -30.87 5.03
C PHE A 305 10.93 -29.60 4.20
N ALA A 306 10.29 -28.53 4.67
CA ALA A 306 10.14 -27.29 3.91
C ALA A 306 11.46 -26.51 3.71
N GLY A 307 12.45 -26.74 4.58
CA GLY A 307 13.56 -25.83 4.81
C GLY A 307 13.43 -25.17 6.19
N THR A 308 14.55 -24.79 6.81
CA THR A 308 14.54 -24.02 8.07
C THR A 308 14.42 -22.52 7.80
N ASN A 309 15.01 -22.04 6.70
CA ASN A 309 15.00 -20.62 6.37
C ASN A 309 13.66 -20.22 5.78
N GLU A 310 13.31 -18.94 5.91
CA GLU A 310 12.28 -18.36 5.06
C GLU A 310 12.90 -17.86 3.76
N GLU A 311 12.45 -18.39 2.63
CA GLU A 311 13.00 -18.12 1.30
C GLU A 311 11.88 -17.79 0.29
N ALA A 312 12.23 -17.06 -0.75
CA ALA A 312 11.35 -16.75 -1.88
C ALA A 312 12.10 -16.89 -3.20
N SER A 313 11.48 -17.56 -4.17
CA SER A 313 12.02 -17.81 -5.51
C SER A 313 10.91 -17.73 -6.55
N LEU A 314 11.27 -17.33 -7.76
CA LEU A 314 10.38 -17.34 -8.91
C LEU A 314 10.75 -18.49 -9.84
N TYR A 315 9.75 -19.28 -10.21
CA TYR A 315 9.84 -20.29 -11.25
C TYR A 315 9.34 -19.72 -12.58
N GLN A 316 10.14 -19.90 -13.63
CA GLN A 316 9.83 -19.47 -15.00
C GLN A 316 10.12 -20.60 -15.99
N LEU A 317 9.28 -20.71 -17.01
CA LEU A 317 9.49 -21.59 -18.15
C LEU A 317 9.89 -20.73 -19.35
N LEU A 318 11.11 -20.94 -19.87
CA LEU A 318 11.67 -20.17 -20.97
C LEU A 318 12.00 -21.09 -22.16
N PRO A 319 12.14 -20.56 -23.39
CA PRO A 319 12.61 -21.36 -24.52
C PRO A 319 13.95 -22.04 -24.21
N ALA A 320 14.12 -23.28 -24.67
CA ALA A 320 15.34 -24.05 -24.42
C ALA A 320 16.61 -23.28 -24.84
N GLY A 321 17.58 -23.19 -23.93
CA GLY A 321 18.86 -22.50 -24.10
C GLY A 321 18.84 -20.98 -23.94
N SER A 322 17.67 -20.35 -23.87
CA SER A 322 17.56 -18.88 -23.78
C SER A 322 18.12 -18.32 -22.47
N MET A 323 18.06 -19.05 -21.36
CA MET A 323 18.59 -18.58 -20.09
C MET A 323 20.13 -18.58 -20.09
N ILE A 324 20.73 -19.62 -20.69
CA ILE A 324 22.19 -19.73 -20.84
C ILE A 324 22.70 -18.55 -21.68
N GLU A 325 21.99 -18.20 -22.74
CA GLU A 325 22.31 -17.04 -23.59
C GLU A 325 22.17 -15.72 -22.84
N SER A 326 21.05 -15.52 -22.14
CA SER A 326 20.76 -14.29 -21.40
C SER A 326 21.76 -14.01 -20.28
N LEU A 327 22.29 -15.06 -19.64
CA LEU A 327 23.31 -14.96 -18.59
C LEU A 327 24.75 -14.91 -19.14
N GLY A 328 24.96 -15.07 -20.45
CA GLY A 328 26.30 -15.11 -21.04
C GLY A 328 27.11 -16.36 -20.64
N LEU A 329 26.44 -17.49 -20.37
CA LEU A 329 27.07 -18.71 -19.86
C LEU A 329 27.47 -19.72 -20.94
N GLN A 330 27.36 -19.38 -22.23
CA GLN A 330 27.63 -20.30 -23.35
C GLN A 330 29.06 -20.85 -23.29
N ALA A 331 30.04 -19.98 -23.01
CA ALA A 331 31.44 -20.39 -22.87
C ALA A 331 31.64 -21.32 -21.67
N ALA A 332 30.92 -21.10 -20.56
CA ALA A 332 30.95 -21.96 -19.39
C ALA A 332 30.41 -23.37 -19.70
N MET A 333 29.38 -23.50 -20.53
CA MET A 333 28.83 -24.83 -20.86
C MET A 333 29.82 -25.74 -21.59
N SER A 334 30.74 -25.14 -22.35
CA SER A 334 31.80 -25.82 -23.13
C SER A 334 33.15 -25.86 -22.41
N ALA A 335 33.28 -25.23 -21.24
CA ALA A 335 34.53 -25.14 -20.50
C ALA A 335 34.94 -26.50 -19.93
N GLN A 336 36.26 -26.66 -19.73
CA GLN A 336 36.81 -27.83 -19.06
C GLN A 336 36.45 -27.78 -17.56
N ALA A 337 35.98 -28.91 -17.04
CA ALA A 337 35.72 -29.06 -15.61
C ALA A 337 37.02 -29.06 -14.80
N MET A 338 36.93 -28.59 -13.56
CA MET A 338 38.03 -28.64 -12.60
C MET A 338 38.49 -30.09 -12.39
N SER A 339 39.80 -30.27 -12.28
CA SER A 339 40.41 -31.58 -12.00
C SER A 339 40.15 -32.03 -10.56
N SER A 340 40.31 -33.33 -10.29
CA SER A 340 40.18 -33.89 -8.94
C SER A 340 41.13 -33.22 -7.93
N ASP A 341 42.35 -32.88 -8.35
CA ASP A 341 43.34 -32.22 -7.50
C ASP A 341 42.93 -30.78 -7.18
N GLU A 342 42.36 -30.06 -8.13
CA GLU A 342 41.82 -28.71 -7.88
C GLU A 342 40.64 -28.75 -6.92
N LEU A 343 39.75 -29.73 -7.07
CA LEU A 343 38.60 -29.91 -6.18
C LEU A 343 39.02 -30.32 -4.77
N ALA A 344 40.02 -31.18 -4.63
CA ALA A 344 40.56 -31.55 -3.32
C ALA A 344 41.15 -30.34 -2.56
N ASN A 345 41.67 -29.36 -3.30
CA ASN A 345 42.22 -28.11 -2.75
C ASN A 345 41.17 -27.00 -2.57
N CYS A 346 39.96 -27.16 -3.09
CA CYS A 346 38.84 -26.24 -2.85
C CYS A 346 38.22 -26.52 -1.47
N GLN A 347 38.82 -25.95 -0.43
CA GLN A 347 38.27 -26.00 0.90
C GLN A 347 37.10 -25.02 1.03
N CYS A 348 36.10 -25.40 1.82
CA CYS A 348 35.00 -24.53 2.20
C CYS A 348 35.39 -23.78 3.47
N VAL A 349 35.89 -22.54 3.33
CA VAL A 349 36.29 -21.68 4.46
C VAL A 349 35.21 -20.64 4.67
N MET A 350 34.39 -20.83 5.71
CA MET A 350 33.47 -19.78 6.18
C MET A 350 34.30 -18.79 7.00
N THR A 351 34.74 -17.71 6.39
CA THR A 351 35.70 -16.78 7.00
C THR A 351 35.09 -15.85 8.04
N ASN A 352 33.77 -15.64 8.04
CA ASN A 352 33.06 -14.82 9.02
C ASN A 352 31.69 -15.44 9.34
N GLU A 353 31.54 -16.05 10.53
CA GLU A 353 30.21 -16.38 11.04
C GLU A 353 29.45 -15.08 11.35
N ILE A 354 28.22 -14.98 10.84
CA ILE A 354 27.33 -13.87 11.17
C ILE A 354 26.96 -14.00 12.65
N ALA A 355 27.12 -12.93 13.43
CA ALA A 355 26.85 -12.90 14.87
C ALA A 355 25.33 -12.89 15.19
N LEU A 356 24.58 -13.86 14.67
CA LEU A 356 23.12 -13.96 14.85
C LEU A 356 22.73 -14.08 16.33
N ASP A 357 23.52 -14.79 17.13
CA ASP A 357 23.32 -14.90 18.58
C ASP A 357 23.48 -13.56 19.30
N GLU A 358 24.35 -12.69 18.79
CA GLU A 358 24.50 -11.33 19.30
C GLU A 358 23.28 -10.48 18.94
N GLY A 359 22.86 -10.52 17.67
CA GLY A 359 21.62 -9.85 17.24
C GLY A 359 20.39 -10.30 18.05
N GLU A 360 20.31 -11.59 18.39
CA GLU A 360 19.26 -12.14 19.25
C GLU A 360 19.33 -11.59 20.69
N ARG A 361 20.53 -11.50 21.26
CA ARG A 361 20.73 -10.93 22.61
C ARG A 361 20.35 -9.45 22.67
N LEU A 362 20.69 -8.70 21.63
CA LEU A 362 20.47 -7.26 21.51
C LEU A 362 19.01 -6.90 21.28
N ASN A 363 18.20 -7.77 20.67
CA ASN A 363 16.84 -7.41 20.26
C ASN A 363 15.89 -7.10 21.44
N PRO A 364 15.39 -5.85 21.60
CA PRO A 364 14.44 -5.48 22.66
C PRO A 364 12.97 -5.81 22.35
N GLY A 365 12.68 -6.32 21.16
CA GLY A 365 11.33 -6.42 20.64
C GLY A 365 10.91 -5.21 19.81
N ARG A 366 9.60 -5.01 19.70
CA ARG A 366 9.00 -4.09 18.72
C ARG A 366 8.25 -2.97 19.42
N PHE A 367 8.31 -1.76 18.84
CA PHE A 367 7.70 -0.57 19.41
C PHE A 367 6.84 0.14 18.38
N GLU A 368 5.64 0.53 18.79
CA GLU A 368 4.74 1.40 18.02
C GLU A 368 4.32 2.59 18.88
N LEU A 369 4.34 3.79 18.32
CA LEU A 369 3.70 4.97 18.90
C LEU A 369 2.46 5.30 18.07
N ASP A 370 1.29 5.28 18.70
CA ASP A 370 0.06 5.80 18.10
C ASP A 370 -0.41 6.98 18.94
N GLN A 371 -0.34 8.17 18.35
CA GLN A 371 -0.56 9.45 19.03
C GLN A 371 0.39 9.64 20.23
N MET A 372 -0.10 9.45 21.46
CA MET A 372 0.69 9.56 22.70
C MET A 372 0.78 8.24 23.48
N THR A 373 0.42 7.12 22.84
CA THR A 373 0.46 5.80 23.45
C THR A 373 1.54 4.96 22.78
N LEU A 374 2.56 4.59 23.55
CA LEU A 374 3.58 3.65 23.16
C LEU A 374 3.13 2.22 23.48
N PHE A 375 3.20 1.37 22.47
CA PHE A 375 2.98 -0.06 22.53
C PHE A 375 4.33 -0.75 22.40
N TRP A 376 4.58 -1.72 23.27
CA TRP A 376 5.79 -2.52 23.24
C TRP A 376 5.46 -4.01 23.29
N TRP A 377 6.02 -4.74 22.32
CA TRP A 377 5.98 -6.20 22.23
C TRP A 377 7.38 -6.75 22.56
N PRO A 378 7.64 -7.16 23.81
CA PRO A 378 8.93 -7.74 24.20
C PRO A 378 9.19 -9.08 23.48
N THR A 379 10.45 -9.39 23.27
CA THR A 379 10.91 -10.67 22.66
C THR A 379 11.10 -11.79 23.67
N LYS A 380 11.37 -11.46 24.93
CA LYS A 380 11.62 -12.45 25.99
C LYS A 380 10.50 -12.43 27.01
N ASP A 381 10.06 -13.59 27.48
CA ASP A 381 9.09 -13.70 28.58
C ASP A 381 9.59 -13.02 29.86
N GLN A 382 10.91 -12.98 30.06
CA GLN A 382 11.56 -12.28 31.17
C GLN A 382 11.40 -10.75 31.08
N ASP A 383 11.21 -10.24 29.85
CA ASP A 383 10.93 -8.83 29.60
C ASP A 383 9.41 -8.52 29.81
N ALA A 384 8.57 -9.52 30.06
CA ALA A 384 7.13 -9.36 30.31
C ALA A 384 6.81 -8.72 31.67
N ASP A 385 7.74 -8.77 32.64
CA ASP A 385 7.61 -8.16 33.97
C ASP A 385 8.34 -6.81 34.08
N VAL A 386 8.83 -6.26 32.96
CA VAL A 386 9.60 -5.00 32.93
C VAL A 386 8.71 -3.80 33.30
N GLU A 387 9.11 -3.09 34.36
CA GLU A 387 8.54 -1.83 34.82
C GLU A 387 8.78 -0.68 33.83
N PRO A 388 7.93 0.37 33.79
CA PRO A 388 8.10 1.51 32.88
C PRO A 388 9.46 2.20 32.99
N SER A 389 10.09 2.17 34.17
CA SER A 389 11.39 2.79 34.46
C SER A 389 12.57 2.15 33.72
N LEU A 390 12.34 1.02 33.07
CA LEU A 390 13.35 0.26 32.36
C LEU A 390 13.33 0.53 30.85
N LEU A 391 12.35 1.28 30.33
CA LEU A 391 12.36 1.74 28.95
C LEU A 391 13.07 3.08 28.83
N GLN A 392 14.04 3.16 27.93
CA GLN A 392 14.71 4.40 27.58
C GLN A 392 14.39 4.76 26.13
N LEU A 393 13.94 6.00 25.92
CA LEU A 393 13.66 6.55 24.59
C LEU A 393 14.84 7.39 24.11
N PHE A 394 15.06 7.43 22.80
CA PHE A 394 16.15 8.16 22.17
C PHE A 394 15.65 8.99 20.99
N ASP A 395 16.32 10.09 20.69
CA ASP A 395 16.03 10.95 19.52
C ASP A 395 16.67 10.42 18.23
N ILE A 396 16.64 11.24 17.17
CA ILE A 396 17.16 10.92 15.84
C ILE A 396 18.67 10.67 15.81
N ASP A 397 19.42 11.27 16.73
CA ASP A 397 20.88 11.17 16.81
C ASP A 397 21.31 10.11 17.85
N GLY A 398 20.36 9.28 18.31
CA GLY A 398 20.58 8.25 19.31
C GLY A 398 20.86 8.81 20.71
N GLN A 399 20.48 10.06 21.00
CA GLN A 399 20.65 10.65 22.33
C GLN A 399 19.45 10.33 23.23
N PRO A 400 19.68 10.01 24.51
CA PRO A 400 18.62 9.63 25.42
C PRO A 400 17.68 10.80 25.74
N LEU A 401 16.37 10.53 25.73
CA LEU A 401 15.31 11.49 25.99
C LEU A 401 14.69 11.26 27.37
N ALA A 402 14.55 12.36 28.13
CA ALA A 402 13.88 12.37 29.42
C ALA A 402 12.36 12.52 29.26
N ILE A 403 11.68 11.47 28.78
CA ILE A 403 10.23 11.43 28.59
C ILE A 403 9.60 10.56 29.67
N ALA A 404 8.61 11.10 30.40
CA ALA A 404 7.88 10.33 31.39
C ALA A 404 6.99 9.26 30.72
N LEU A 405 7.07 8.02 31.20
CA LEU A 405 6.24 6.90 30.75
C LEU A 405 5.26 6.48 31.85
N LEU A 406 3.97 6.62 31.60
CA LEU A 406 2.91 6.19 32.51
C LEU A 406 2.28 4.89 32.00
N ALA A 407 2.45 3.78 32.72
CA ALA A 407 1.76 2.53 32.38
C ALA A 407 0.24 2.72 32.36
N LEU A 408 -0.42 2.23 31.31
CA LEU A 408 -1.88 2.25 31.23
C LEU A 408 -2.50 1.07 32.00
N PRO A 409 -3.73 1.22 32.56
CA PRO A 409 -4.39 0.14 33.29
C PRO A 409 -4.53 -1.14 32.47
N GLY A 410 -4.21 -2.28 33.07
CA GLY A 410 -4.26 -3.58 32.40
C GLY A 410 -3.04 -3.91 31.53
N SER A 411 -1.95 -3.14 31.61
CA SER A 411 -0.69 -3.41 30.88
C SER A 411 0.22 -4.44 31.58
N THR A 412 -0.01 -4.71 32.86
CA THR A 412 0.72 -5.71 33.64
C THR A 412 0.27 -7.11 33.25
N GLY A 413 1.17 -7.92 32.67
CA GLY A 413 0.87 -9.29 32.23
C GLY A 413 0.14 -9.42 30.90
N THR A 414 -0.04 -8.34 30.12
CA THR A 414 -0.61 -8.39 28.77
C THR A 414 0.39 -7.90 27.73
N VAL A 415 0.45 -8.57 26.58
CA VAL A 415 1.21 -8.12 25.40
C VAL A 415 0.22 -7.59 24.35
N PRO A 416 0.41 -6.37 23.79
CA PRO A 416 1.49 -5.43 24.09
C PRO A 416 1.36 -4.72 25.44
N LYS A 417 2.51 -4.36 26.01
CA LYS A 417 2.61 -3.38 27.11
C LYS A 417 2.28 -1.99 26.56
N ARG A 418 1.57 -1.18 27.34
CA ARG A 418 1.06 0.13 26.90
C ARG A 418 1.45 1.23 27.87
N PHE A 419 2.04 2.30 27.34
CA PHE A 419 2.50 3.45 28.11
C PHE A 419 2.01 4.74 27.48
N ARG A 420 1.52 5.67 28.29
CA ARG A 420 1.25 7.04 27.86
C ARG A 420 2.52 7.87 28.01
N LEU A 421 2.93 8.54 26.94
CA LEU A 421 4.06 9.47 26.96
C LEU A 421 3.63 10.80 27.59
N GLY A 422 4.52 11.37 28.40
CA GLY A 422 4.50 12.79 28.74
C GLY A 422 4.80 13.67 27.53
N ALA A 423 4.63 14.98 27.69
CA ALA A 423 5.02 15.94 26.66
C ALA A 423 6.54 15.87 26.41
N PHE A 424 6.94 16.02 25.15
CA PHE A 424 8.34 16.00 24.72
C PHE A 424 8.60 17.15 23.75
N SER A 425 9.80 17.72 23.81
CA SER A 425 10.27 18.73 22.86
C SER A 425 10.96 18.11 21.63
N HIS A 426 11.61 16.95 21.82
CA HIS A 426 12.22 16.18 20.75
C HIS A 426 11.47 14.85 20.58
N PRO A 427 11.12 14.46 19.35
CA PRO A 427 10.32 13.25 19.11
C PRO A 427 11.15 11.98 19.33
N PRO A 428 10.63 10.98 20.07
CA PRO A 428 11.31 9.70 20.23
C PRO A 428 11.39 8.91 18.92
N ARG A 429 12.58 8.46 18.54
CA ARG A 429 12.86 7.68 17.33
C ARG A 429 13.19 6.23 17.62
N PHE A 430 13.93 6.00 18.71
CA PHE A 430 14.36 4.67 19.11
C PHE A 430 13.99 4.41 20.56
N ALA A 431 13.93 3.13 20.90
CA ALA A 431 13.77 2.65 22.25
C ALA A 431 14.81 1.56 22.56
N ALA A 432 15.25 1.52 23.82
CA ALA A 432 16.01 0.41 24.39
C ALA A 432 15.41 -0.01 25.73
N VAL A 433 15.73 -1.23 26.15
CA VAL A 433 15.25 -1.87 27.37
C VAL A 433 16.44 -2.11 28.29
N HIS A 434 16.37 -1.55 29.50
CA HIS A 434 17.26 -1.88 30.62
C HIS A 434 16.70 -3.14 31.29
N ARG A 435 17.43 -4.24 31.23
CA ARG A 435 16.99 -5.51 31.81
C ARG A 435 17.34 -5.56 33.30
N LEU A 436 16.60 -6.39 34.04
CA LEU A 436 16.79 -6.58 35.49
C LEU A 436 18.16 -7.17 35.84
N ASP A 437 18.82 -7.85 34.88
CA ASP A 437 20.18 -8.37 35.01
C ASP A 437 21.27 -7.29 34.84
N GLY A 438 20.88 -6.03 34.61
CA GLY A 438 21.78 -4.90 34.42
C GLY A 438 22.28 -4.74 32.97
N THR A 439 21.85 -5.60 32.04
CA THR A 439 22.17 -5.45 30.62
C THR A 439 21.23 -4.46 29.93
N ILE A 440 21.72 -3.78 28.90
CA ILE A 440 20.91 -2.91 28.04
C ILE A 440 20.78 -3.60 26.69
N SER A 441 19.58 -3.60 26.13
CA SER A 441 19.35 -4.04 24.75
C SER A 441 20.03 -3.11 23.74
N GLY A 442 20.09 -3.56 22.48
CA GLY A 442 20.31 -2.65 21.36
C GLY A 442 19.13 -1.70 21.15
N LEU A 443 19.28 -0.77 20.21
CA LEU A 443 18.21 0.14 19.79
C LEU A 443 17.18 -0.59 18.92
N ALA A 444 15.91 -0.22 19.07
CA ALA A 444 14.85 -0.55 18.12
C ALA A 444 14.14 0.71 17.65
N VAL A 445 13.79 0.74 16.36
CA VAL A 445 12.96 1.80 15.77
C VAL A 445 11.56 1.77 16.36
N ILE A 446 11.03 2.95 16.66
CA ILE A 446 9.62 3.14 17.02
C ILE A 446 8.85 3.44 15.74
N ASN A 447 7.89 2.59 15.37
CA ASN A 447 6.96 2.88 14.26
C ASN A 447 5.88 3.86 14.73
N TRP A 448 5.75 5.01 14.09
CA TRP A 448 4.74 6.02 14.41
C TRP A 448 3.52 5.83 13.50
N ALA A 449 2.44 5.25 14.03
CA ALA A 449 1.29 4.83 13.22
C ALA A 449 0.61 6.01 12.51
N ASP A 450 0.54 7.18 13.15
CA ASP A 450 -0.02 8.42 12.61
C ASP A 450 0.89 9.05 11.54
N GLN A 451 2.21 9.08 11.78
CA GLN A 451 3.18 9.60 10.83
C GLN A 451 3.28 8.73 9.59
N LEU A 452 3.28 7.40 9.74
CA LEU A 452 3.25 6.44 8.64
C LEU A 452 2.01 6.65 7.77
N GLN A 453 0.85 6.83 8.39
CA GLN A 453 -0.40 7.13 7.68
C GLN A 453 -0.33 8.47 6.94
N GLN A 454 0.30 9.48 7.53
CA GLN A 454 0.50 10.77 6.88
C GLN A 454 1.51 10.69 5.73
N ALA A 455 2.60 9.95 5.90
CA ALA A 455 3.64 9.80 4.90
C ALA A 455 3.22 8.96 3.70
N ALA A 456 2.23 8.07 3.88
CA ALA A 456 1.58 7.28 2.83
C ALA A 456 0.64 8.10 1.94
N ARG A 457 0.41 9.39 2.22
CA ARG A 457 -0.36 10.27 1.32
C ARG A 457 0.34 10.33 -0.05
N GLU A 458 -0.42 10.16 -1.12
CA GLU A 458 0.12 10.24 -2.49
C GLU A 458 0.62 11.68 -2.75
N VAL A 459 1.77 11.81 -3.43
CA VAL A 459 2.26 13.12 -3.89
C VAL A 459 1.31 13.60 -4.98
N ARG A 460 0.39 14.46 -4.60
CA ARG A 460 -0.69 14.93 -5.48
C ARG A 460 -0.24 16.11 -6.32
N ARG A 461 -0.71 16.16 -7.56
CA ARG A 461 -0.49 17.32 -8.44
C ARG A 461 -1.14 18.56 -7.79
N GLY A 462 -0.52 19.73 -7.95
CA GLY A 462 -0.91 20.97 -7.26
C GLY A 462 -2.42 21.28 -7.20
N PRO A 463 -3.20 21.12 -8.29
CA PRO A 463 -4.66 21.32 -8.24
C PRO A 463 -5.39 20.35 -7.30
N THR A 464 -5.00 19.07 -7.29
CA THR A 464 -5.57 18.03 -6.44
C THR A 464 -5.23 18.28 -4.97
N GLU A 465 -3.98 18.62 -4.68
CA GLU A 465 -3.55 18.92 -3.30
C GLU A 465 -4.27 20.16 -2.75
N ARG A 466 -4.39 21.24 -3.55
CA ARG A 466 -5.16 22.44 -3.16
C ARG A 466 -6.62 22.11 -2.90
N ALA A 467 -7.26 21.32 -3.77
CA ALA A 467 -8.66 20.93 -3.60
C ALA A 467 -8.89 20.10 -2.32
N LEU A 468 -7.89 19.35 -1.85
CA LEU A 468 -7.95 18.61 -0.60
C LEU A 468 -7.62 19.46 0.62
N GLN A 469 -6.66 20.40 0.51
CA GLN A 469 -6.40 21.40 1.55
C GLN A 469 -7.63 22.27 1.81
N ASP A 470 -8.37 22.62 0.75
CA ASP A 470 -9.65 23.32 0.83
C ASP A 470 -10.68 22.57 1.69
N LEU A 471 -10.57 21.24 1.83
CA LEU A 471 -11.42 20.45 2.73
C LEU A 471 -10.93 20.46 4.18
N ASP A 472 -9.61 20.56 4.45
CA ASP A 472 -9.08 20.42 5.81
C ASP A 472 -9.32 21.65 6.71
N GLY A 473 -9.45 22.85 6.13
CA GLY A 473 -9.57 24.12 6.86
C GLY A 473 -10.98 24.73 6.98
N GLU A 474 -12.02 24.00 6.59
CA GLU A 474 -13.40 24.51 6.49
C GLU A 474 -14.38 23.80 7.46
N GLU A 475 -15.28 24.58 8.04
CA GLU A 475 -16.28 24.13 9.04
C GLU A 475 -17.74 24.20 8.51
N ASP A 476 -17.94 24.87 7.37
CA ASP A 476 -19.24 25.09 6.74
C ASP A 476 -19.29 24.41 5.35
N GLU A 477 -20.43 23.77 5.04
CA GLU A 477 -20.74 23.31 3.69
C GLU A 477 -21.14 24.48 2.76
N GLY A 478 -20.64 24.47 1.51
CA GLY A 478 -20.95 25.49 0.50
C GLY A 478 -20.88 24.92 -0.93
N LEU A 479 -21.29 25.69 -1.94
CA LEU A 479 -21.29 25.21 -3.34
C LEU A 479 -19.88 24.91 -3.87
N TRP A 480 -18.84 25.50 -3.26
CA TRP A 480 -17.43 25.23 -3.54
C TRP A 480 -17.04 23.74 -3.46
N LEU A 481 -17.78 22.92 -2.70
CA LEU A 481 -17.56 21.47 -2.65
C LEU A 481 -17.78 20.78 -4.01
N LEU A 482 -18.63 21.35 -4.87
CA LEU A 482 -18.83 20.85 -6.23
C LEU A 482 -17.59 21.09 -7.09
N ASP A 483 -16.95 22.25 -6.95
CA ASP A 483 -15.72 22.59 -7.67
C ASP A 483 -14.55 21.72 -7.23
N VAL A 484 -14.46 21.43 -5.93
CA VAL A 484 -13.48 20.48 -5.37
C VAL A 484 -13.65 19.10 -5.99
N ILE A 485 -14.88 18.56 -6.00
CA ILE A 485 -15.11 17.25 -6.60
C ILE A 485 -14.85 17.24 -8.10
N ASP A 486 -15.28 18.26 -8.84
CA ASP A 486 -15.01 18.35 -10.28
C ASP A 486 -13.49 18.35 -10.55
N THR A 487 -12.70 18.99 -9.69
CA THR A 487 -11.24 19.00 -9.75
C THR A 487 -10.64 17.61 -9.45
N LEU A 488 -11.09 16.96 -8.38
CA LEU A 488 -10.62 15.61 -8.02
C LEU A 488 -10.98 14.58 -9.09
N GLU A 489 -12.21 14.62 -9.62
CA GLU A 489 -12.69 13.73 -10.68
C GLU A 489 -11.91 13.93 -11.99
N ALA A 490 -11.55 15.18 -12.32
CA ALA A 490 -10.71 15.47 -13.48
C ALA A 490 -9.27 14.95 -13.31
N ALA A 491 -8.70 15.07 -12.10
CA ALA A 491 -7.37 14.56 -11.80
C ALA A 491 -7.29 13.03 -11.93
N GLU A 492 -8.25 12.31 -11.36
CA GLU A 492 -8.31 10.84 -11.47
C GLU A 492 -8.45 10.36 -12.91
N ARG A 493 -9.22 11.08 -13.74
CA ARG A 493 -9.32 10.78 -15.18
C ARG A 493 -8.00 10.98 -15.91
N ALA A 494 -7.23 12.01 -15.55
CA ALA A 494 -5.91 12.26 -16.14
C ALA A 494 -4.90 11.16 -15.76
N GLU A 495 -4.88 10.75 -14.49
CA GLU A 495 -3.99 9.68 -14.01
C GLU A 495 -4.27 8.32 -14.66
N ARG A 496 -5.54 7.97 -14.86
CA ARG A 496 -5.92 6.74 -15.59
C ARG A 496 -5.44 6.74 -17.05
N ASN A 497 -5.36 7.92 -17.67
CA ASN A 497 -4.88 8.05 -19.04
C ASN A 497 -3.34 7.98 -19.12
N ASP A 498 -2.63 8.54 -18.13
CA ASP A 498 -1.16 8.49 -18.03
C ASP A 498 -0.64 7.08 -17.64
N ALA A 499 -1.45 6.27 -16.95
CA ALA A 499 -1.08 4.91 -16.51
C ALA A 499 -1.16 3.83 -17.60
N ARG A 500 -1.59 4.16 -18.83
CA ARG A 500 -1.49 3.23 -19.95
C ARG A 500 -0.03 3.13 -20.41
N PRO A 501 0.53 1.92 -20.61
CA PRO A 501 1.92 1.80 -21.04
C PRO A 501 2.11 2.52 -22.39
N VAL A 502 3.04 3.47 -22.42
CA VAL A 502 3.61 3.98 -23.67
C VAL A 502 4.51 2.86 -24.20
N GLU A 503 4.05 2.16 -25.24
CA GLU A 503 4.94 1.35 -26.08
C GLU A 503 5.91 2.28 -26.82
N GLU A 504 7.07 2.56 -26.22
CA GLU A 504 8.28 3.12 -26.84
C GLU A 504 9.35 3.16 -25.73
N SER A 505 10.56 2.61 -25.81
CA SER A 505 11.43 2.26 -26.93
C SER A 505 12.51 1.29 -26.45
N LEU A 506 12.66 0.15 -27.12
CA LEU A 506 13.88 -0.66 -27.10
C LEU A 506 14.04 -1.22 -28.52
N ASP A 507 15.19 -0.91 -29.11
CA ASP A 507 15.45 -0.98 -30.54
C ASP A 507 15.16 -2.34 -31.18
N THR A 508 14.69 -2.23 -32.40
CA THR A 508 14.26 -3.27 -33.33
C THR A 508 15.42 -4.17 -33.78
N ALA A 509 15.36 -5.46 -33.43
CA ALA A 509 15.77 -6.58 -34.30
C ALA A 509 15.37 -7.92 -33.67
N THR A 510 14.13 -8.38 -33.91
CA THR A 510 13.77 -9.83 -34.06
C THR A 510 12.26 -10.09 -34.20
N ALA A 511 11.37 -9.12 -33.95
CA ALA A 511 9.91 -9.36 -34.05
C ALA A 511 9.35 -9.26 -35.50
N ARG A 512 10.02 -9.87 -36.49
CA ARG A 512 9.46 -10.08 -37.84
C ARG A 512 9.39 -11.57 -38.17
N SER A 513 8.60 -12.29 -37.39
CA SER A 513 7.97 -13.54 -37.83
C SER A 513 6.95 -13.92 -36.77
N MET A 514 5.69 -13.60 -37.02
CA MET A 514 4.45 -14.31 -36.59
C MET A 514 3.27 -13.33 -36.67
N ALA A 515 3.04 -12.78 -37.86
CA ALA A 515 1.78 -12.15 -38.21
C ALA A 515 1.06 -13.09 -39.19
N ARG A 516 0.12 -13.89 -38.68
CA ARG A 516 -1.06 -14.42 -39.38
C ARG A 516 -1.75 -15.44 -38.47
N HIS A 517 -2.64 -14.96 -37.61
CA HIS A 517 -3.94 -15.57 -37.35
C HIS A 517 -4.79 -14.51 -36.65
N LYS A 518 -5.89 -14.10 -37.28
CA LYS A 518 -6.94 -13.28 -36.68
C LYS A 518 -7.84 -14.26 -35.93
N PRO A 519 -7.92 -14.27 -34.58
CA PRO A 519 -8.99 -14.99 -33.91
C PRO A 519 -10.27 -14.18 -34.08
N LYS A 520 -11.38 -14.88 -34.29
CA LYS A 520 -12.72 -14.32 -34.34
C LYS A 520 -13.10 -13.76 -32.96
N GLU A 521 -13.85 -12.67 -32.97
CA GLU A 521 -14.62 -12.20 -31.82
C GLU A 521 -15.64 -13.28 -31.43
N GLU A 522 -15.30 -14.09 -30.44
CA GLU A 522 -16.22 -14.82 -29.56
C GLU A 522 -15.34 -15.45 -28.47
N ASP A 523 -15.69 -15.19 -27.20
CA ASP A 523 -15.03 -15.58 -25.96
C ASP A 523 -13.82 -14.74 -25.47
N LEU A 524 -14.12 -13.50 -25.06
CA LEU A 524 -13.35 -12.76 -24.05
C LEU A 524 -14.02 -12.95 -22.67
N PRO A 525 -13.32 -13.41 -21.62
CA PRO A 525 -13.85 -13.38 -20.25
C PRO A 525 -13.99 -11.93 -19.78
N ALA A 526 -15.12 -11.63 -19.13
CA ALA A 526 -15.54 -10.28 -18.75
C ALA A 526 -14.47 -9.50 -17.96
N SER A 527 -14.03 -8.37 -18.52
CA SER A 527 -13.45 -7.27 -17.75
C SER A 527 -14.42 -6.86 -16.63
N THR A 528 -13.91 -6.36 -15.51
CA THR A 528 -14.64 -5.73 -14.38
C THR A 528 -15.84 -4.88 -14.83
N ALA A 529 -16.99 -5.52 -15.04
CA ALA A 529 -18.14 -4.87 -15.66
C ALA A 529 -18.94 -4.15 -14.59
N ALA A 530 -19.08 -2.83 -14.74
CA ALA A 530 -20.06 -2.07 -13.96
C ALA A 530 -21.46 -2.61 -14.29
N VAL A 531 -22.23 -2.96 -13.27
CA VAL A 531 -23.57 -3.54 -13.39
C VAL A 531 -24.61 -2.48 -13.03
N ALA A 532 -25.72 -2.44 -13.77
CA ALA A 532 -26.83 -1.54 -13.49
C ALA A 532 -27.41 -1.77 -12.08
N TYR A 533 -27.81 -0.70 -11.39
CA TYR A 533 -28.26 -0.72 -10.01
C TYR A 533 -29.34 -1.77 -9.72
N ASP A 534 -30.35 -1.90 -10.58
CA ASP A 534 -31.43 -2.89 -10.40
C ASP A 534 -30.90 -4.34 -10.43
N LEU A 535 -29.93 -4.63 -11.31
CA LEU A 535 -29.30 -5.94 -11.41
C LEU A 535 -28.40 -6.21 -10.20
N PHE A 536 -27.67 -5.18 -9.75
CA PHE A 536 -26.86 -5.24 -8.54
C PHE A 536 -27.70 -5.57 -7.30
N ILE A 537 -28.78 -4.80 -7.10
CA ILE A 537 -29.73 -4.99 -6.01
C ILE A 537 -30.36 -6.39 -6.07
N ALA A 538 -30.69 -6.91 -7.25
CA ALA A 538 -31.21 -8.28 -7.38
C ALA A 538 -30.16 -9.36 -7.03
N GLY A 539 -28.88 -9.13 -7.32
CA GLY A 539 -27.79 -10.08 -7.10
C GLY A 539 -27.11 -10.02 -5.71
N ARG A 540 -27.43 -9.03 -4.87
CA ARG A 540 -26.73 -8.78 -3.60
C ARG A 540 -26.97 -9.87 -2.55
N ARG A 541 -25.91 -10.27 -1.83
CA ARG A 541 -25.96 -11.29 -0.77
C ARG A 541 -26.58 -10.73 0.52
N ALA A 542 -27.26 -11.58 1.29
CA ALA A 542 -27.72 -11.22 2.64
C ALA A 542 -26.53 -11.16 3.61
N HIS A 543 -26.63 -10.32 4.66
CA HIS A 543 -25.64 -10.27 5.74
C HIS A 543 -25.46 -11.67 6.35
N ALA A 544 -24.33 -12.31 6.06
CA ALA A 544 -23.80 -13.41 6.86
C ALA A 544 -22.71 -12.83 7.76
N ASP A 545 -22.78 -13.12 9.06
CA ASP A 545 -21.79 -12.73 10.06
C ASP A 545 -20.44 -13.39 9.76
N GLU A 546 -19.62 -12.78 8.89
CA GLU A 546 -18.21 -13.09 8.71
C GLU A 546 -17.47 -11.82 8.25
N PHE A 547 -16.49 -11.38 9.06
CA PHE A 547 -15.54 -10.28 8.85
C PHE A 547 -16.09 -8.98 8.22
N LYS A 548 -16.48 -8.03 9.09
CA LYS A 548 -16.84 -6.64 8.74
C LYS A 548 -15.68 -5.87 8.07
N VAL A 549 -15.45 -6.09 6.78
CA VAL A 549 -14.72 -5.14 5.93
C VAL A 549 -15.78 -4.28 5.26
N THR A 550 -16.03 -3.09 5.81
CA THR A 550 -16.89 -2.07 5.21
C THR A 550 -16.34 -1.68 3.84
N ARG A 551 -17.19 -1.74 2.79
CA ARG A 551 -16.78 -1.48 1.40
C ARG A 551 -17.43 -0.19 0.91
N SER A 552 -16.61 0.85 0.70
CA SER A 552 -17.01 2.09 0.03
C SER A 552 -16.83 1.93 -1.48
N SER A 553 -17.81 2.34 -2.29
CA SER A 553 -17.69 2.36 -3.75
C SER A 553 -16.67 3.40 -4.24
N LEU A 554 -16.38 4.39 -3.39
CA LEU A 554 -15.30 5.37 -3.55
C LEU A 554 -13.96 4.89 -2.95
N GLY A 555 -13.86 3.60 -2.58
CA GLY A 555 -12.59 3.03 -2.11
C GLY A 555 -11.48 3.31 -3.12
N GLY A 556 -10.36 3.87 -2.66
CA GLY A 556 -9.25 4.17 -3.56
C GLY A 556 -9.44 5.38 -4.47
N SER A 557 -10.57 6.09 -4.40
CA SER A 557 -10.78 7.37 -5.09
C SER A 557 -10.41 8.54 -4.17
N GLU A 558 -9.84 9.62 -4.71
CA GLU A 558 -9.65 10.90 -4.03
C GLU A 558 -11.00 11.52 -3.61
N LEU A 559 -12.11 11.14 -4.26
CA LEU A 559 -13.46 11.52 -3.85
C LEU A 559 -13.85 10.99 -2.47
N SER A 560 -13.14 9.97 -1.96
CA SER A 560 -13.30 9.52 -0.57
C SER A 560 -13.00 10.63 0.44
N ALA A 561 -12.11 11.58 0.13
CA ALA A 561 -11.82 12.72 0.99
C ALA A 561 -13.03 13.66 1.14
N ALA A 562 -13.76 13.92 0.05
CA ALA A 562 -14.99 14.71 0.10
C ALA A 562 -16.10 13.99 0.90
N ARG A 563 -16.19 12.65 0.79
CA ARG A 563 -17.07 11.85 1.66
C ARG A 563 -16.69 11.97 3.15
N ILE A 564 -15.39 11.84 3.48
CA ILE A 564 -14.88 11.98 4.85
C ILE A 564 -15.19 13.38 5.40
N PHE A 565 -14.98 14.42 4.59
CA PHE A 565 -15.32 15.80 4.95
C PHE A 565 -16.80 15.96 5.30
N LEU A 566 -17.72 15.47 4.45
CA LEU A 566 -19.17 15.50 4.76
C LEU A 566 -19.50 14.77 6.06
N ASN A 567 -18.91 13.59 6.27
CA ASN A 567 -19.09 12.83 7.50
C ASN A 567 -18.50 13.56 8.71
N ARG A 568 -17.43 14.35 8.54
CA ARG A 568 -16.82 15.20 9.57
C ARG A 568 -17.69 16.40 9.91
N LEU A 569 -18.26 17.09 8.93
CA LEU A 569 -19.22 18.19 9.15
C LEU A 569 -20.42 17.74 10.00
N LEU A 570 -20.81 16.48 9.85
CA LEU A 570 -21.89 15.85 10.60
C LEU A 570 -21.46 15.30 11.97
N LYS A 571 -20.21 15.52 12.40
CA LYS A 571 -19.69 15.21 13.76
C LYS A 571 -19.56 16.51 14.57
N SER A 572 -19.90 16.46 15.86
CA SER A 572 -19.74 17.60 16.78
C SER A 572 -18.24 17.92 17.00
N HIS A 573 -17.88 19.20 16.92
CA HIS A 573 -16.52 19.73 17.08
C HIS A 573 -16.04 19.62 18.55
N GLN A 574 -15.44 18.49 18.91
CA GLN A 574 -14.46 18.43 19.99
C GLN A 574 -13.38 17.43 19.60
N GLU A 575 -12.30 17.91 18.97
CA GLU A 575 -10.92 17.39 19.10
C GLU A 575 -9.95 18.26 18.26
N VAL A 576 -8.81 18.61 18.86
CA VAL A 576 -7.88 19.69 18.46
C VAL A 576 -6.76 19.16 17.54
N PHE A 577 -6.38 19.93 16.51
CA PHE A 577 -5.26 19.68 15.60
C PHE A 577 -3.96 20.38 16.06
N PHE A 578 -2.79 19.77 15.80
CA PHE A 578 -1.45 20.37 16.00
C PHE A 578 -0.70 20.59 14.67
N ASP A 579 0.15 21.63 14.66
CA ASP A 579 0.87 22.24 13.52
C ASP A 579 2.16 21.48 13.10
N LYS A 580 2.55 21.58 11.81
CA LYS A 580 3.38 20.63 11.05
C LYS A 580 4.68 21.20 10.45
N THR A 581 5.24 22.29 10.96
CA THR A 581 6.22 23.09 10.18
C THR A 581 7.67 22.58 10.12
N GLU A 582 8.10 21.57 10.90
CA GLU A 582 9.54 21.22 10.95
C GLU A 582 9.97 20.07 10.02
N ASP A 583 9.05 19.22 9.54
CA ASP A 583 9.43 17.96 8.88
C ASP A 583 9.64 18.06 7.34
N ASN A 584 9.20 19.15 6.69
CA ASN A 584 9.34 19.30 5.23
C ASN A 584 10.76 19.72 4.77
N GLN A 585 11.56 20.37 5.62
CA GLN A 585 12.86 20.93 5.22
C GLN A 585 13.93 19.86 4.94
N ALA A 586 13.86 18.69 5.58
CA ALA A 586 14.83 17.60 5.39
C ALA A 586 14.70 16.89 4.03
N LEU A 587 13.51 16.94 3.42
CA LEU A 587 13.23 16.35 2.11
C LEU A 587 13.57 17.31 0.97
N GLU A 588 13.31 18.62 1.14
CA GLU A 588 13.68 19.62 0.14
C GLU A 588 15.20 19.70 -0.05
N THR A 589 15.99 19.64 1.03
CA THR A 589 17.46 19.64 0.95
C THR A 589 18.04 18.40 0.24
N SER A 590 17.34 17.26 0.26
CA SER A 590 17.78 16.04 -0.45
C SER A 590 17.32 15.99 -1.92
N LEU A 591 16.25 16.72 -2.27
CA LEU A 591 15.69 16.76 -3.63
C LEU A 591 16.32 17.85 -4.49
N THR A 592 16.88 18.91 -3.91
CA THR A 592 17.47 20.03 -4.65
C THR A 592 18.92 19.83 -5.12
N ASP A 593 19.63 18.79 -4.64
CA ASP A 593 21.08 18.66 -4.89
C ASP A 593 21.47 17.63 -5.98
N LYS A 594 20.59 17.33 -6.94
CA LYS A 594 20.90 16.40 -8.04
C LYS A 594 20.41 16.83 -9.43
N SER A 595 20.74 18.06 -9.82
CA SER A 595 20.72 18.45 -11.25
C SER A 595 22.08 18.97 -11.70
N GLN A 596 23.11 18.13 -11.67
CA GLN A 596 24.31 18.27 -12.49
C GLN A 596 25.12 16.97 -12.46
N THR A 597 24.90 16.11 -13.46
CA THR A 597 25.88 15.08 -13.84
C THR A 597 26.09 15.21 -15.34
N ASP A 598 27.24 15.74 -15.71
CA ASP A 598 27.94 15.44 -16.96
C ASP A 598 29.42 15.79 -16.75
N ARG A 599 30.25 14.76 -16.51
CA ARG A 599 31.58 14.56 -17.09
C ARG A 599 32.28 13.33 -16.49
N GLU A 600 32.73 12.48 -17.40
CA GLU A 600 33.58 11.31 -17.19
C GLU A 600 34.99 11.70 -16.70
N GLY A 601 35.66 10.78 -15.99
CA GLY A 601 37.11 10.84 -15.76
C GLY A 601 37.60 10.12 -14.49
N ASP A 602 38.05 8.88 -14.69
CA ASP A 602 39.14 8.11 -14.05
C ASP A 602 39.38 8.01 -12.53
N GLU A 603 39.99 6.86 -12.22
CA GLU A 603 40.18 6.15 -10.95
C GLU A 603 41.09 6.81 -9.89
N ASP A 604 40.91 6.28 -8.67
CA ASP A 604 41.94 5.84 -7.72
C ASP A 604 42.40 6.74 -6.53
N GLN A 605 42.43 6.06 -5.36
CA GLN A 605 43.21 6.26 -4.13
C GLN A 605 42.57 6.86 -2.84
N LEU A 606 42.56 5.96 -1.85
CA LEU A 606 43.00 6.08 -0.45
C LEU A 606 42.09 6.64 0.66
N ALA A 607 41.84 5.72 1.59
CA ALA A 607 41.77 5.78 3.04
C ALA A 607 42.30 7.01 3.81
N SER A 608 41.72 7.16 5.02
CA SER A 608 42.18 7.82 6.26
C SER A 608 41.69 9.24 6.56
N LEU A 609 40.97 9.36 7.68
CA LEU A 609 40.66 10.58 8.45
C LEU A 609 41.94 11.07 9.18
N PRO A 610 42.12 12.39 9.46
CA PRO A 610 41.55 12.97 10.69
C PRO A 610 41.14 14.46 10.62
N ALA A 611 40.59 14.92 11.75
CA ALA A 611 39.87 16.16 12.01
C ALA A 611 40.65 17.50 11.92
N SER A 612 39.83 18.56 11.86
CA SER A 612 40.08 19.98 12.17
C SER A 612 40.78 20.84 11.09
N THR A 613 40.07 21.85 10.59
CA THR A 613 40.27 23.29 10.86
C THR A 613 39.47 24.14 9.87
N THR A 614 38.66 25.03 10.42
CA THR A 614 37.93 26.09 9.68
C THR A 614 38.91 27.17 9.22
N PRO A 615 38.71 27.74 8.02
CA PRO A 615 39.00 29.16 7.81
C PRO A 615 37.76 29.93 7.34
N MET A 616 37.47 31.01 8.07
CA MET A 616 36.64 32.13 7.65
C MET A 616 37.25 32.86 6.45
N ILE A 617 36.40 33.30 5.51
CA ILE A 617 36.43 34.49 4.61
C ILE A 617 35.25 34.22 3.62
N GLY A 618 34.33 35.11 3.28
CA GLY A 618 34.13 36.52 3.54
C GLY A 618 32.69 36.86 3.16
N SER A 619 32.09 37.78 3.92
CA SER A 619 30.71 38.20 3.82
C SER A 619 30.40 38.88 2.48
N LYS A 620 29.42 38.34 1.75
CA LYS A 620 28.53 39.14 0.90
C LYS A 620 27.13 38.96 1.44
N SER A 621 26.60 40.06 1.96
CA SER A 621 25.25 40.25 2.46
C SER A 621 24.22 39.77 1.42
N ILE A 622 23.61 38.63 1.71
CA ILE A 622 22.33 38.22 1.14
C ILE A 622 21.27 38.88 2.04
N PRO A 623 20.23 39.54 1.49
CA PRO A 623 19.21 40.19 2.31
C PRO A 623 18.56 39.15 3.23
N GLU A 624 18.45 39.47 4.52
CA GLU A 624 17.62 38.73 5.47
C GLU A 624 16.22 38.56 4.85
N PRO A 625 15.66 37.34 4.79
CA PRO A 625 14.24 37.23 4.54
C PRO A 625 13.56 37.72 5.82
N ASP A 626 13.00 38.92 5.76
CA ASP A 626 12.09 39.41 6.79
C ASP A 626 11.10 38.29 7.12
N ALA A 627 11.16 37.83 8.36
CA ALA A 627 10.24 36.88 8.95
C ALA A 627 8.91 37.60 9.21
N GLU A 628 8.27 38.07 8.15
CA GLU A 628 6.84 38.26 8.10
C GLU A 628 6.31 37.09 7.25
N ARG A 629 5.86 36.02 7.92
CA ARG A 629 4.92 35.09 7.28
C ARG A 629 3.74 35.95 6.84
N GLU A 630 3.72 36.36 5.57
CA GLU A 630 2.48 36.85 4.96
C GLU A 630 1.44 35.77 5.24
N PRO A 631 0.32 36.08 5.92
CA PRO A 631 -0.74 35.11 6.07
C PRO A 631 -1.15 34.72 4.65
N GLU A 632 -1.03 33.42 4.30
CA GLU A 632 -1.53 32.88 3.05
C GLU A 632 -2.90 33.51 2.80
N LYS A 633 -2.99 34.32 1.75
CA LYS A 633 -4.22 35.01 1.39
C LYS A 633 -5.27 33.95 1.10
N LYS A 634 -6.05 33.54 2.11
CA LYS A 634 -7.28 32.76 1.93
C LYS A 634 -8.04 33.44 0.80
N GLN A 635 -8.12 32.75 -0.33
CA GLN A 635 -8.81 33.26 -1.50
C GLN A 635 -10.21 33.64 -1.04
N ILE A 636 -10.59 34.91 -1.16
CA ILE A 636 -11.91 35.38 -0.73
C ILE A 636 -12.92 34.68 -1.62
N ARG A 637 -13.46 33.55 -1.14
CA ARG A 637 -14.45 32.76 -1.86
C ARG A 637 -15.67 33.65 -2.08
N LYS A 638 -16.12 33.71 -3.33
CA LYS A 638 -17.32 34.48 -3.70
C LYS A 638 -18.48 33.98 -2.83
N THR A 639 -19.19 34.90 -2.17
CA THR A 639 -20.36 34.52 -1.38
C THR A 639 -21.42 33.94 -2.31
N ASP A 640 -21.85 32.70 -2.04
CA ASP A 640 -22.92 32.06 -2.81
C ASP A 640 -24.22 32.87 -2.71
N THR A 641 -24.96 32.93 -3.82
CA THR A 641 -26.29 33.55 -3.87
C THR A 641 -27.38 32.50 -4.05
N PRO A 642 -28.64 32.74 -3.65
CA PRO A 642 -29.72 31.76 -3.86
C PRO A 642 -29.90 31.35 -5.33
N GLN A 643 -29.61 32.25 -6.28
CA GLN A 643 -29.54 31.97 -7.71
C GLN A 643 -28.46 30.96 -8.10
N ASP A 644 -27.29 31.00 -7.44
CA ASP A 644 -26.20 30.06 -7.72
C ASP A 644 -26.57 28.63 -7.28
N TYR A 645 -27.34 28.49 -6.19
CA TYR A 645 -27.92 27.20 -5.77
C TYR A 645 -28.91 26.67 -6.81
N ALA A 646 -29.86 27.50 -7.24
CA ALA A 646 -30.82 27.12 -8.27
C ALA A 646 -30.13 26.70 -9.58
N ARG A 647 -29.13 27.47 -10.02
CA ARG A 647 -28.34 27.15 -11.21
C ARG A 647 -27.59 25.82 -11.08
N SER A 648 -26.97 25.57 -9.92
CA SER A 648 -26.23 24.32 -9.64
C SER A 648 -27.15 23.09 -9.66
N VAL A 649 -28.35 23.21 -9.06
CA VAL A 649 -29.37 22.15 -9.10
C VAL A 649 -29.81 21.85 -10.53
N MET A 650 -30.08 22.88 -11.33
CA MET A 650 -30.50 22.71 -12.73
C MET A 650 -29.38 22.09 -13.58
N LYS A 651 -28.14 22.59 -13.45
CA LYS A 651 -26.97 22.06 -14.16
C LYS A 651 -26.72 20.59 -13.82
N PHE A 652 -26.77 20.24 -12.52
CA PHE A 652 -26.56 18.88 -12.06
C PHE A 652 -27.65 17.91 -12.55
N THR A 653 -28.92 18.32 -12.47
CA THR A 653 -30.03 17.48 -12.94
C THR A 653 -30.00 17.26 -14.45
N GLU A 654 -29.62 18.27 -15.25
CA GLU A 654 -29.43 18.11 -16.69
C GLU A 654 -28.24 17.19 -17.03
N LEU A 655 -27.12 17.35 -16.33
CA LEU A 655 -25.94 16.48 -16.49
C LEU A 655 -26.30 15.01 -16.22
N CYS A 656 -26.98 14.72 -15.10
CA CYS A 656 -27.35 13.36 -14.73
C CYS A 656 -28.33 12.74 -15.73
N LYS A 657 -29.27 13.51 -16.31
CA LYS A 657 -30.14 13.01 -17.38
C LYS A 657 -29.33 12.59 -18.61
N LYS A 658 -28.41 13.44 -19.08
CA LYS A 658 -27.52 13.14 -20.23
C LYS A 658 -26.65 11.91 -19.98
N LEU A 659 -26.10 11.79 -18.78
CA LEU A 659 -25.27 10.64 -18.39
C LEU A 659 -26.08 9.35 -18.32
N ALA A 660 -27.26 9.38 -17.71
CA ALA A 660 -28.15 8.23 -17.62
C ALA A 660 -28.57 7.69 -19.00
N ASP A 661 -28.78 8.57 -19.98
CA ASP A 661 -29.14 8.19 -21.34
C ASP A 661 -27.97 7.62 -22.17
N SER A 662 -26.72 7.93 -21.78
CA SER A 662 -25.52 7.55 -22.56
C SER A 662 -24.71 6.41 -21.94
N GLN A 663 -24.35 6.52 -20.66
CA GLN A 663 -23.40 5.62 -20.01
C GLN A 663 -23.77 5.22 -18.58
N GLY A 664 -24.92 5.68 -18.05
CA GLY A 664 -25.30 5.46 -16.65
C GLY A 664 -24.65 6.46 -15.68
N LEU A 665 -25.01 6.37 -14.39
CA LEU A 665 -24.51 7.24 -13.33
C LEU A 665 -23.50 6.50 -12.44
N GLY A 666 -22.37 7.13 -12.11
CA GLY A 666 -21.36 6.55 -11.22
C GLY A 666 -21.46 7.06 -9.78
N SER A 667 -20.60 6.53 -8.91
CA SER A 667 -20.51 6.92 -7.49
C SER A 667 -20.21 8.41 -7.28
N ALA A 668 -19.50 9.05 -8.22
CA ALA A 668 -19.27 10.50 -8.19
C ALA A 668 -20.58 11.30 -8.24
N GLN A 669 -21.55 10.88 -9.07
CA GLN A 669 -22.86 11.53 -9.16
C GLN A 669 -23.71 11.27 -7.90
N ALA A 670 -23.58 10.09 -7.27
CA ALA A 670 -24.23 9.81 -5.99
C ALA A 670 -23.71 10.75 -4.89
N LEU A 671 -22.38 10.92 -4.80
CA LEU A 671 -21.75 11.85 -3.86
C LEU A 671 -22.17 13.31 -4.11
N LYS A 672 -22.19 13.77 -5.37
CA LYS A 672 -22.66 15.11 -5.74
C LYS A 672 -24.13 15.36 -5.36
N LEU A 673 -25.00 14.36 -5.51
CA LEU A 673 -26.39 14.44 -5.04
C LEU A 673 -26.45 14.69 -3.53
N ARG A 674 -25.70 13.91 -2.74
CA ARG A 674 -25.64 14.08 -1.28
C ARG A 674 -25.09 15.44 -0.86
N ILE A 675 -24.08 15.94 -1.56
CA ILE A 675 -23.52 17.28 -1.32
C ILE A 675 -24.58 18.34 -1.56
N LEU A 676 -25.22 18.34 -2.74
CA LEU A 676 -26.24 19.34 -3.04
C LEU A 676 -27.36 19.34 -1.99
N LEU A 677 -27.84 18.16 -1.58
CA LEU A 677 -28.86 18.06 -0.53
C LEU A 677 -28.37 18.63 0.81
N SER A 678 -27.12 18.34 1.18
CA SER A 678 -26.52 18.80 2.44
C SER A 678 -26.25 20.31 2.45
N VAL A 679 -25.69 20.85 1.36
CA VAL A 679 -25.40 22.28 1.22
C VAL A 679 -26.70 23.10 1.18
N ILE A 680 -27.73 22.63 0.47
CA ILE A 680 -29.05 23.28 0.45
C ILE A 680 -29.68 23.28 1.85
N ALA A 681 -29.59 22.16 2.58
CA ALA A 681 -30.07 22.08 3.97
C ALA A 681 -29.28 23.01 4.91
N GLY A 682 -27.96 23.11 4.74
CA GLY A 682 -27.08 24.01 5.49
C GLY A 682 -27.44 25.48 5.29
N ALA A 683 -27.71 25.88 4.05
CA ALA A 683 -28.07 27.24 3.66
C ALA A 683 -29.54 27.60 3.90
N GLY A 684 -30.38 26.65 4.29
CA GLY A 684 -31.82 26.83 4.50
C GLY A 684 -32.20 27.50 5.83
N THR A 685 -33.41 28.07 5.86
CA THR A 685 -34.06 28.59 7.06
C THR A 685 -35.56 28.24 7.08
N SER A 686 -36.19 28.29 8.26
CA SER A 686 -37.64 28.22 8.44
C SER A 686 -38.39 29.52 8.10
N ARG A 687 -37.67 30.59 7.70
CA ARG A 687 -38.30 31.87 7.31
C ARG A 687 -38.78 31.85 5.86
N SER A 688 -39.97 32.39 5.59
CA SER A 688 -40.42 32.60 4.21
C SER A 688 -39.56 33.63 3.46
N GLU A 689 -39.62 33.64 2.15
CA GLU A 689 -38.93 34.62 1.28
C GLU A 689 -39.20 36.06 1.73
N ARG A 690 -40.47 36.37 2.04
CA ARG A 690 -40.90 37.70 2.51
C ARG A 690 -40.32 38.05 3.88
N THR A 691 -40.23 37.07 4.79
CA THR A 691 -39.74 37.29 6.15
C THR A 691 -38.22 37.40 6.16
N LEU A 692 -37.52 36.55 5.40
CA LEU A 692 -36.07 36.56 5.27
C LEU A 692 -35.55 37.87 4.64
N ALA A 693 -36.31 38.47 3.71
CA ALA A 693 -35.98 39.76 3.10
C ALA A 693 -36.10 40.94 4.09
N LYS A 694 -36.93 40.81 5.12
CA LYS A 694 -37.21 41.88 6.10
C LYS A 694 -36.38 41.78 7.37
N ASP A 695 -36.14 40.56 7.84
CA ASP A 695 -35.41 40.29 9.07
C ASP A 695 -34.49 39.08 8.92
N ARG A 696 -33.21 39.29 9.23
CA ARG A 696 -32.16 38.26 9.25
C ARG A 696 -31.56 38.05 10.64
N LYS A 697 -32.14 38.67 11.68
CA LYS A 697 -31.59 38.63 13.04
C LYS A 697 -31.58 37.20 13.57
N GLY A 698 -30.42 36.72 14.03
CA GLY A 698 -30.26 35.37 14.59
C GLY A 698 -30.06 34.24 13.57
N LEU A 699 -29.85 34.56 12.29
CA LEU A 699 -29.45 33.59 11.26
C LEU A 699 -27.92 33.60 11.08
N HIS A 700 -27.36 32.44 10.77
CA HIS A 700 -25.96 32.32 10.36
C HIS A 700 -25.74 33.01 8.99
N LYS A 701 -24.49 33.44 8.74
CA LYS A 701 -24.12 34.16 7.51
C LYS A 701 -24.46 33.40 6.23
N HIS A 702 -24.34 32.07 6.26
CA HIS A 702 -24.62 31.18 5.13
C HIS A 702 -26.11 30.78 4.99
N GLN A 703 -26.98 31.15 5.94
CA GLN A 703 -28.43 30.89 5.83
C GLN A 703 -29.11 31.93 4.93
N ILE A 704 -29.12 31.64 3.64
CA ILE A 704 -29.59 32.56 2.60
C ILE A 704 -30.80 32.03 1.82
N LEU A 705 -31.13 30.73 1.94
CA LEU A 705 -32.23 30.12 1.21
C LEU A 705 -33.51 30.17 2.06
N PRO A 706 -34.56 30.88 1.60
CA PRO A 706 -35.86 30.88 2.29
C PRO A 706 -36.53 29.52 2.26
N ALA A 707 -37.52 29.33 3.13
CA ALA A 707 -38.34 28.12 3.19
C ALA A 707 -39.13 27.88 1.89
N ASP A 708 -39.70 28.94 1.33
CA ASP A 708 -40.55 28.94 0.14
C ASP A 708 -39.97 29.84 -0.97
N GLY A 709 -40.70 29.98 -2.08
CA GLY A 709 -40.27 30.77 -3.25
C GLY A 709 -39.52 29.95 -4.30
N ASP A 710 -39.16 30.63 -5.40
CA ASP A 710 -38.52 30.00 -6.57
C ASP A 710 -37.11 29.48 -6.25
N GLU A 711 -36.41 30.18 -5.35
CA GLU A 711 -35.05 29.88 -4.88
C GLU A 711 -35.06 29.26 -3.47
N GLY A 712 -36.24 28.91 -2.95
CA GLY A 712 -36.40 28.34 -1.62
C GLY A 712 -35.85 26.92 -1.51
N TRP A 713 -35.27 26.58 -0.36
CA TRP A 713 -34.61 25.29 -0.15
C TRP A 713 -35.58 24.11 -0.34
N MET A 714 -36.85 24.24 0.06
CA MET A 714 -37.86 23.18 -0.11
C MET A 714 -38.09 22.86 -1.59
N ARG A 715 -38.15 23.88 -2.44
CA ARG A 715 -38.33 23.72 -3.89
C ARG A 715 -37.08 23.09 -4.52
N LEU A 716 -35.89 23.58 -4.17
CA LEU A 716 -34.63 23.08 -4.70
C LEU A 716 -34.39 21.59 -4.35
N ILE A 717 -34.61 21.21 -3.09
CA ILE A 717 -34.62 19.80 -2.66
C ILE A 717 -35.70 19.02 -3.41
N GLY A 718 -36.89 19.61 -3.58
CA GLY A 718 -37.98 19.01 -4.35
C GLY A 718 -37.62 18.69 -5.79
N ILE A 719 -36.91 19.57 -6.48
CA ILE A 719 -36.42 19.36 -7.86
C ILE A 719 -35.44 18.18 -7.90
N LEU A 720 -34.48 18.11 -6.96
CA LEU A 720 -33.53 17.00 -6.87
C LEU A 720 -34.25 15.67 -6.63
N LEU A 721 -35.08 15.59 -5.58
CA LEU A 721 -35.82 14.36 -5.28
C LEU A 721 -36.76 13.96 -6.42
N PHE A 722 -37.49 14.90 -7.01
CA PHE A 722 -38.41 14.59 -8.11
C PHE A 722 -37.65 14.10 -9.36
N THR A 723 -36.47 14.66 -9.64
CA THR A 723 -35.65 14.21 -10.76
C THR A 723 -35.13 12.79 -10.55
N PHE A 724 -34.69 12.45 -9.34
CA PHE A 724 -34.14 11.12 -9.04
C PHE A 724 -35.21 10.05 -8.82
N PHE A 725 -36.38 10.40 -8.30
CA PHE A 725 -37.40 9.44 -7.84
C PHE A 725 -38.79 9.61 -8.49
N GLY A 726 -39.15 10.80 -8.98
CA GLY A 726 -40.53 11.13 -9.39
C GLY A 726 -40.89 10.91 -10.86
N GLN A 727 -39.93 10.57 -11.72
CA GLN A 727 -40.15 10.44 -13.18
C GLN A 727 -40.57 9.02 -13.60
N SER A 728 -41.10 8.89 -14.83
CA SER A 728 -41.39 7.59 -15.45
C SER A 728 -40.14 6.71 -15.62
N ARG A 729 -38.96 7.33 -15.73
CA ARG A 729 -37.64 6.69 -15.64
C ARG A 729 -36.83 7.36 -14.52
N PRO A 730 -36.88 6.86 -13.27
CA PRO A 730 -36.19 7.48 -12.14
C PRO A 730 -34.67 7.32 -12.25
N LEU A 731 -33.92 8.42 -12.12
CA LEU A 731 -32.45 8.39 -12.18
C LEU A 731 -31.81 7.58 -11.05
N ALA A 732 -32.49 7.39 -9.91
CA ALA A 732 -32.01 6.54 -8.83
C ALA A 732 -31.73 5.09 -9.28
N ARG A 733 -32.34 4.63 -10.38
CA ARG A 733 -32.10 3.30 -10.97
C ARG A 733 -31.07 3.29 -12.09
N ALA A 734 -30.60 4.45 -12.53
CA ALA A 734 -29.60 4.59 -13.58
C ALA A 734 -28.16 4.49 -13.07
N PHE A 735 -27.96 4.29 -11.76
CA PHE A 735 -26.63 4.08 -11.19
C PHE A 735 -26.00 2.78 -11.67
N GLN A 736 -24.69 2.78 -11.80
CA GLN A 736 -23.87 1.60 -12.10
C GLN A 736 -22.90 1.38 -10.95
N LEU A 737 -22.85 0.13 -10.48
CA LEU A 737 -22.02 -0.29 -9.35
C LEU A 737 -21.04 -1.37 -9.80
N ASP A 738 -19.89 -1.43 -9.14
CA ASP A 738 -18.90 -2.47 -9.36
C ASP A 738 -19.49 -3.85 -8.98
N ALA A 739 -19.45 -4.81 -9.93
CA ALA A 739 -19.97 -6.16 -9.73
C ALA A 739 -19.27 -6.95 -8.62
N SER A 740 -18.07 -6.54 -8.20
CA SER A 740 -17.32 -7.17 -7.09
C SER A 740 -17.87 -6.81 -5.70
N LEU A 741 -18.74 -5.80 -5.62
CA LEU A 741 -19.40 -5.42 -4.37
C LEU A 741 -20.50 -6.45 -4.04
N GLU A 742 -20.39 -7.08 -2.87
CA GLU A 742 -21.34 -8.14 -2.46
C GLU A 742 -22.58 -7.59 -1.72
N GLN A 743 -22.50 -6.32 -1.28
CA GLN A 743 -23.50 -5.60 -0.47
C GLN A 743 -23.61 -4.14 -0.96
N VAL A 744 -24.69 -3.45 -0.59
CA VAL A 744 -24.84 -2.01 -0.89
C VAL A 744 -23.71 -1.22 -0.19
N PRO A 745 -22.92 -0.42 -0.93
CA PRO A 745 -21.82 0.32 -0.33
C PRO A 745 -22.27 1.37 0.69
N ASP A 746 -21.43 1.59 1.71
CA ASP A 746 -21.72 2.55 2.79
C ASP A 746 -22.02 3.95 2.27
N ASP A 747 -21.28 4.41 1.27
CA ASP A 747 -21.45 5.73 0.66
C ASP A 747 -22.81 5.86 -0.06
N PHE A 748 -23.34 4.79 -0.64
CA PHE A 748 -24.70 4.77 -1.18
C PHE A 748 -25.75 4.77 -0.06
N LEU A 749 -25.54 4.01 1.02
CA LEU A 749 -26.43 4.04 2.19
C LEU A 749 -26.50 5.45 2.81
N GLU A 750 -25.38 6.17 2.87
CA GLU A 750 -25.32 7.56 3.33
C GLU A 750 -26.08 8.53 2.41
N VAL A 751 -25.98 8.35 1.09
CA VAL A 751 -26.72 9.15 0.09
C VAL A 751 -28.23 8.92 0.25
N TRP A 752 -28.65 7.66 0.38
CA TRP A 752 -30.05 7.30 0.55
C TRP A 752 -30.62 7.78 1.89
N ALA A 753 -29.88 7.62 2.98
CA ALA A 753 -30.26 8.19 4.28
C ALA A 753 -30.47 9.70 4.21
N THR A 754 -29.61 10.41 3.47
CA THR A 754 -29.76 11.85 3.24
C THR A 754 -31.04 12.16 2.44
N CYS A 755 -31.35 11.37 1.40
CA CYS A 755 -32.58 11.51 0.62
C CYS A 755 -33.85 11.25 1.45
N PHE A 756 -33.83 10.24 2.32
CA PHE A 756 -34.93 9.94 3.25
C PHE A 756 -35.16 11.10 4.23
N TRP A 757 -34.09 11.62 4.81
CA TRP A 757 -34.14 12.72 5.76
C TRP A 757 -34.77 13.96 5.13
N VAL A 758 -34.24 14.42 3.98
CA VAL A 758 -34.73 15.65 3.33
C VAL A 758 -36.15 15.51 2.78
N ALA A 759 -36.57 14.30 2.35
CA ALA A 759 -37.94 14.04 1.90
C ALA A 759 -38.96 14.21 3.04
N ILE A 760 -38.63 13.73 4.24
CA ILE A 760 -39.48 13.88 5.43
C ILE A 760 -39.38 15.32 5.97
N ALA A 761 -38.16 15.86 6.09
CA ALA A 761 -37.89 17.20 6.61
C ALA A 761 -38.66 18.29 5.86
N ARG A 762 -38.74 18.22 4.52
CA ARG A 762 -39.50 19.18 3.70
C ARG A 762 -40.97 19.26 4.12
N SER A 763 -41.55 18.14 4.55
CA SER A 763 -42.96 18.04 4.89
C SER A 763 -43.23 18.46 6.34
N LEU A 764 -42.26 18.28 7.23
CA LEU A 764 -42.36 18.64 8.65
C LEU A 764 -41.92 20.07 8.96
N ALA A 765 -41.10 20.67 8.11
CA ALA A 765 -40.53 21.98 8.33
C ALA A 765 -41.61 23.06 8.56
N THR A 766 -41.38 23.90 9.56
CA THR A 766 -42.21 25.06 9.85
C THR A 766 -41.83 26.25 8.97
N VAL A 767 -42.83 27.02 8.53
CA VAL A 767 -42.61 28.27 7.76
C VAL A 767 -43.18 29.44 8.54
N ASP A 768 -42.31 30.36 8.97
CA ASP A 768 -42.65 31.49 9.85
C ASP A 768 -43.44 31.05 11.10
N GLY A 769 -43.04 29.92 11.70
CA GLY A 769 -43.69 29.35 12.89
C GLY A 769 -45.01 28.62 12.64
N LYS A 770 -45.50 28.58 11.38
CA LYS A 770 -46.62 27.72 11.01
C LYS A 770 -46.10 26.31 10.77
N THR A 771 -46.62 25.36 11.53
CA THR A 771 -46.25 23.95 11.42
C THR A 771 -46.59 23.41 10.03
N GLY A 772 -45.61 22.77 9.40
CA GLY A 772 -45.85 21.90 8.26
C GLY A 772 -46.65 20.66 8.66
N GLY A 773 -46.85 19.76 7.70
CA GLY A 773 -47.49 18.47 7.92
C GLY A 773 -47.26 17.54 6.73
N LEU A 774 -47.20 16.24 7.00
CA LEU A 774 -47.09 15.23 5.96
C LEU A 774 -48.47 14.99 5.33
N ASP A 775 -48.84 15.79 4.34
CA ASP A 775 -50.06 15.56 3.56
C ASP A 775 -50.00 14.25 2.75
N GLU A 776 -51.15 13.83 2.19
CA GLU A 776 -51.26 12.55 1.48
C GLU A 776 -50.30 12.47 0.27
N GLN A 777 -50.07 13.59 -0.41
CA GLN A 777 -49.24 13.64 -1.61
C GLN A 777 -47.75 13.60 -1.26
N ALA A 778 -47.33 14.31 -0.22
CA ALA A 778 -46.00 14.27 0.37
C ALA A 778 -45.69 12.88 0.94
N ARG A 779 -46.68 12.23 1.58
CA ARG A 779 -46.55 10.85 2.07
C ARG A 779 -46.33 9.85 0.94
N LYS A 780 -47.14 9.92 -0.13
CA LYS A 780 -46.98 9.07 -1.33
C LYS A 780 -45.63 9.28 -1.99
N PHE A 781 -45.13 10.51 -2.01
CA PHE A 781 -43.82 10.81 -2.59
C PHE A 781 -42.67 10.31 -1.72
N ALA A 782 -42.73 10.50 -0.40
CA ALA A 782 -41.73 9.95 0.52
C ALA A 782 -41.70 8.41 0.43
N ASP A 783 -42.85 7.75 0.41
CA ASP A 783 -42.97 6.31 0.18
C ASP A 783 -42.31 5.87 -1.15
N LEU A 784 -42.50 6.63 -2.23
CA LEU A 784 -41.85 6.38 -3.51
C LEU A 784 -40.32 6.46 -3.41
N VAL A 785 -39.78 7.42 -2.65
CA VAL A 785 -38.32 7.54 -2.43
C VAL A 785 -37.78 6.27 -1.74
N TYR A 786 -38.45 5.76 -0.72
CA TYR A 786 -38.04 4.52 -0.03
C TYR A 786 -38.13 3.30 -0.94
N ARG A 787 -39.21 3.15 -1.71
CA ARG A 787 -39.38 2.00 -2.61
C ARG A 787 -38.36 1.98 -3.75
N LEU A 788 -37.96 3.13 -4.26
CA LEU A 788 -37.06 3.21 -5.42
C LEU A 788 -35.58 3.01 -5.07
N THR A 789 -35.17 3.11 -3.81
CA THR A 789 -33.83 2.66 -3.38
C THR A 789 -33.75 1.14 -3.25
N ALA A 790 -34.88 0.44 -3.22
CA ALA A 790 -34.97 -1.02 -3.13
C ALA A 790 -34.16 -1.64 -1.97
N LEU A 791 -33.91 -0.87 -0.90
CA LEU A 791 -33.25 -1.34 0.32
C LEU A 791 -34.18 -2.28 1.11
N ARG A 792 -33.58 -3.29 1.75
CA ARG A 792 -34.31 -4.22 2.62
C ARG A 792 -34.60 -3.58 3.98
N PRO A 793 -35.59 -4.08 4.73
CA PRO A 793 -35.93 -3.54 6.04
C PRO A 793 -34.80 -3.63 7.09
N ASP A 794 -33.86 -4.55 6.95
CA ASP A 794 -32.63 -4.64 7.76
C ASP A 794 -31.60 -3.58 7.36
N GLU A 795 -31.39 -3.34 6.06
CA GLU A 795 -30.52 -2.28 5.54
C GLU A 795 -31.04 -0.89 5.96
N LEU A 796 -32.37 -0.67 5.90
CA LEU A 796 -33.02 0.58 6.33
C LEU A 796 -32.93 0.82 7.85
N ARG A 797 -32.84 -0.24 8.65
CA ARG A 797 -32.63 -0.18 10.11
C ARG A 797 -31.15 -0.29 10.50
N GLY A 798 -30.25 -0.33 9.51
CA GLY A 798 -28.82 -0.48 9.72
C GLY A 798 -28.20 0.72 10.43
N GLU A 799 -27.08 0.47 11.10
CA GLU A 799 -26.35 1.47 11.90
C GLU A 799 -25.99 2.73 11.08
N ILE A 800 -25.58 2.55 9.81
CA ILE A 800 -25.19 3.67 8.92
C ILE A 800 -26.37 4.60 8.66
N VAL A 801 -27.53 4.05 8.29
CA VAL A 801 -28.73 4.84 7.97
C VAL A 801 -29.21 5.59 9.21
N LEU A 802 -29.36 4.89 10.35
CA LEU A 802 -29.83 5.49 11.59
C LEU A 802 -28.85 6.55 12.12
N SER A 803 -27.55 6.27 12.10
CA SER A 803 -26.52 7.25 12.52
C SER A 803 -26.57 8.51 11.65
N MET A 804 -26.76 8.35 10.34
CA MET A 804 -26.86 9.48 9.42
C MET A 804 -28.11 10.33 9.69
N LEU A 805 -29.27 9.72 9.90
CA LEU A 805 -30.50 10.47 10.21
C LEU A 805 -30.36 11.29 11.50
N THR A 806 -29.75 10.71 12.54
CA THR A 806 -29.48 11.38 13.81
C THR A 806 -28.55 12.58 13.62
N ARG A 807 -27.43 12.41 12.91
CA ARG A 807 -26.46 13.49 12.67
C ARG A 807 -27.04 14.62 11.81
N LEU A 808 -27.85 14.29 10.81
CA LEU A 808 -28.57 15.27 9.99
C LEU A 808 -29.59 16.06 10.84
N ASN A 809 -30.29 15.39 11.75
CA ASN A 809 -31.16 16.06 12.71
C ASN A 809 -30.38 17.05 13.58
N GLU A 810 -29.28 16.60 14.19
CA GLU A 810 -28.43 17.43 15.06
C GLU A 810 -27.91 18.68 14.34
N ARG A 811 -27.47 18.56 13.08
CA ARG A 811 -26.91 19.68 12.31
C ARG A 811 -27.97 20.61 11.71
N TYR A 812 -29.07 20.06 11.19
CA TYR A 812 -29.99 20.80 10.30
C TYR A 812 -31.42 20.95 10.81
N ALA A 813 -31.93 20.11 11.72
CA ALA A 813 -33.37 20.13 12.04
C ALA A 813 -33.82 21.48 12.64
N ALA A 814 -33.06 22.01 13.62
CA ALA A 814 -33.39 23.26 14.29
C ALA A 814 -33.44 24.45 13.32
N ARG A 815 -32.48 24.55 12.40
CA ARG A 815 -32.36 25.68 11.48
C ARG A 815 -33.46 25.69 10.40
N LEU A 816 -33.95 24.51 10.03
CA LEU A 816 -35.03 24.32 9.07
C LEU A 816 -36.42 24.27 9.73
N GLY A 817 -36.49 24.37 11.06
CA GLY A 817 -37.73 24.31 11.81
C GLY A 817 -38.41 22.95 11.73
N VAL A 818 -37.62 21.87 11.73
CA VAL A 818 -38.06 20.47 11.65
C VAL A 818 -38.00 19.83 13.04
N ASP A 819 -39.03 19.07 13.41
CA ASP A 819 -39.01 18.22 14.61
C ASP A 819 -38.25 16.92 14.31
N GLY A 820 -37.05 16.79 14.84
CA GLY A 820 -36.20 15.62 14.63
C GLY A 820 -36.76 14.31 15.21
N ASN A 821 -37.53 14.38 16.30
CA ASN A 821 -38.14 13.19 16.91
C ASN A 821 -39.26 12.67 16.02
N GLU A 822 -40.10 13.57 15.50
CA GLU A 822 -41.16 13.22 14.56
C GLU A 822 -40.59 12.68 13.24
N LEU A 823 -39.46 13.23 12.77
CA LEU A 823 -38.76 12.72 11.58
C LEU A 823 -38.33 11.25 11.75
N LEU A 824 -37.70 10.91 12.88
CA LEU A 824 -37.28 9.54 13.17
C LEU A 824 -38.48 8.60 13.33
N ARG A 825 -39.58 9.08 13.92
CA ARG A 825 -40.83 8.33 14.02
C ARG A 825 -41.42 8.03 12.64
N LEU A 826 -41.46 9.01 11.74
CA LEU A 826 -41.93 8.84 10.36
C LEU A 826 -41.03 7.90 9.55
N HIS A 827 -39.70 7.99 9.72
CA HIS A 827 -38.77 7.02 9.13
C HIS A 827 -39.14 5.60 9.54
N GLY A 828 -39.38 5.34 10.84
CA GLY A 828 -39.82 4.03 11.33
C GLY A 828 -41.13 3.54 10.70
N LEU A 829 -42.08 4.44 10.40
CA LEU A 829 -43.32 4.09 9.71
C LEU A 829 -43.11 3.72 8.25
N PHE A 830 -42.22 4.42 7.53
CA PHE A 830 -41.93 4.12 6.12
C PHE A 830 -41.15 2.81 5.92
N ILE A 831 -40.52 2.26 6.96
CA ILE A 831 -39.89 0.93 6.90
C ILE A 831 -40.94 -0.20 7.05
N GLN A 832 -42.09 0.10 7.67
CA GLN A 832 -43.17 -0.86 7.92
C GLN A 832 -44.22 -0.90 6.81
N ALA A 833 -44.27 0.14 5.97
CA ALA A 833 -45.12 0.26 4.79
C ALA A 833 -44.49 -0.45 3.59
#